data_AF-A0A956U9T0-F1
#
_entry.id   AF-A0A956U9T0-F1
#
_cell.length_a   1.000
_cell.length_b   1.000
_cell.length_c   1.000
_cell.angle_alpha   90.00
_cell.angle_beta   90.00
_cell.angle_gamma   90.00
#
_symmetry.space_group_name_H-M   'P 1'
#
loop_
_entity.id
_entity.type
_entity.pdbx_description
1 polymer ?
#
loop_
_entity_poly.entity_id
_entity_poly.type
_entity_poly.pdbx_seq_one_letter_code
_entity_poly.pdbx_strand_id
1 'polypeptide(L)'
;MDKSACEKCGKPRSEGKPGPRSQFGAFCACEPENPQPDEITLNLGADKFPLDRYQPLTKIARGASGTVYRAKDLVLGKIVAVKVLHSLSPEELIQFQEEARATSKLNHQNIVEILDFGATEAGTPYMVLEYFEGVSLDSYLKDSAPLSWRAASTIAKELAKALEHAHTEGILHRDIKPSNILCQKAGSADFTLKLIDFGIAKLSEKTVTHTEYQGLTLAGTPSYMSPDIARGHPYTEASEIYSLGCLLFELLTGHPPFNADTALEVIALHASQKPPALAANENALNEEEIEPVQQLLDRCLAKEPRERFQKMQEFLNALESIEFEAKPPAPTKDLSSSATPRKRFRLAKKGLTPIFIAGIAGGALYVVTANLLEQNSKPQINSQKTESSSQPKLPKEFTTLKAETAPIDTSGFKLNNEELDQTAEDFMGNTIDTTLRPSRNGVVEFTIAATDDALSKLNETGEFGQPIKTLKICGEKFTGEGFKYLEGKYISRIVLDTPALDDEGIARLKKFSSLSDLELVTAPKLTGKSGKSLGELPQLNCMELNLPGLSNEFLLGLSESKNLKHLFLRCHKEIPDTKLKALATCPNLEDISICNALVEVSTIKLLRNFKNLNVLGLVGCEFEPLAAAELSTLNLESISIDYSEMNGKEFFKLTKMKSLKTLNVLGENAVDSFYLKLFRARRPDVKLSVIAREKSKYFRNYLAH
;
A
#
# COMPACT_ATOMS: atom_id res chain seq x y z
N MET A 1 37.25 21.43 -64.89
CA MET A 1 36.84 20.25 -64.08
C MET A 1 35.38 19.99 -64.38
N ASP A 2 35.06 18.73 -64.66
CA ASP A 2 33.76 18.30 -65.17
C ASP A 2 32.68 18.37 -64.08
N LYS A 3 31.50 18.92 -64.40
CA LYS A 3 30.38 19.14 -63.45
C LYS A 3 29.34 18.02 -63.49
N SER A 4 29.75 16.82 -63.89
CA SER A 4 28.86 15.68 -64.12
C SER A 4 28.36 14.99 -62.84
N ALA A 5 29.14 15.02 -61.74
CA ALA A 5 28.89 14.23 -60.52
C ALA A 5 28.40 15.02 -59.29
N CYS A 6 27.66 14.35 -58.40
CA CYS A 6 27.22 14.89 -57.11
C CYS A 6 28.33 14.87 -56.05
N GLU A 7 28.67 16.02 -55.46
CA GLU A 7 29.76 16.18 -54.48
C GLU A 7 29.60 15.34 -53.20
N LYS A 8 28.39 14.89 -52.84
CA LYS A 8 28.14 14.02 -51.68
C LYS A 8 28.32 12.52 -51.93
N CYS A 9 28.21 12.04 -53.17
CA CYS A 9 28.16 10.59 -53.46
C CYS A 9 28.85 10.15 -54.77
N GLY A 10 29.45 11.07 -55.52
CA GLY A 10 30.28 10.78 -56.70
C GLY A 10 29.54 10.28 -57.96
N LYS A 11 28.22 10.09 -57.92
CA LYS A 11 27.45 9.59 -59.08
C LYS A 11 27.04 10.69 -60.07
N PRO A 12 26.99 10.40 -61.38
CA PRO A 12 26.60 11.37 -62.40
C PRO A 12 25.10 11.69 -62.39
N ARG A 13 24.72 12.94 -62.69
CA ARG A 13 23.32 13.39 -62.77
C ARG A 13 22.72 13.04 -64.14
N SER A 14 21.57 12.36 -64.15
CA SER A 14 20.81 12.04 -65.38
C SER A 14 19.82 13.14 -65.76
N GLU A 15 19.71 13.45 -67.05
CA GLU A 15 18.80 14.49 -67.56
C GLU A 15 17.36 13.96 -67.76
N GLY A 16 16.38 14.65 -67.16
CA GLY A 16 14.95 14.42 -67.37
C GLY A 16 14.21 15.75 -67.59
N LYS A 17 13.38 15.83 -68.64
CA LYS A 17 12.70 17.07 -69.04
C LYS A 17 11.55 17.46 -68.08
N PRO A 18 11.35 18.76 -67.77
CA PRO A 18 10.32 19.20 -66.84
C PRO A 18 8.92 19.27 -67.48
N GLY A 19 7.90 18.89 -66.70
CA GLY A 19 6.49 19.16 -66.99
C GLY A 19 6.03 20.54 -66.46
N PRO A 20 4.90 21.10 -66.93
CA PRO A 20 4.57 22.51 -66.73
C PRO A 20 3.89 22.80 -65.37
N ARG A 21 4.56 22.46 -64.25
CA ARG A 21 4.25 22.98 -62.89
C ARG A 21 5.30 22.61 -61.82
N SER A 22 6.59 22.84 -62.08
CA SER A 22 7.62 22.81 -61.04
C SER A 22 8.72 23.85 -61.26
N GLN A 23 8.82 24.83 -60.36
CA GLN A 23 9.91 25.82 -60.31
C GLN A 23 11.08 25.36 -59.41
N PHE A 24 11.48 24.09 -59.46
CA PHE A 24 12.69 23.61 -58.80
C PHE A 24 13.45 22.61 -59.68
N GLY A 25 14.77 22.75 -59.72
CA GLY A 25 15.66 22.03 -60.63
C GLY A 25 15.87 20.55 -60.28
N ALA A 26 16.64 19.86 -61.11
CA ALA A 26 16.87 18.41 -61.05
C ALA A 26 17.29 17.90 -59.66
N PHE A 27 16.49 17.01 -59.09
CA PHE A 27 16.77 16.33 -57.82
C PHE A 27 17.69 15.13 -58.03
N CYS A 28 18.68 15.00 -57.14
CA CYS A 28 19.43 13.75 -56.97
C CYS A 28 18.66 12.86 -55.98
N ALA A 29 18.41 11.60 -56.32
CA ALA A 29 17.71 10.63 -55.47
C ALA A 29 18.60 10.09 -54.34
N CYS A 30 19.24 11.00 -53.60
CA CYS A 30 19.73 10.76 -52.25
C CYS A 30 18.72 11.42 -51.31
N GLU A 31 17.70 10.66 -50.91
CA GLU A 31 16.87 11.07 -49.79
C GLU A 31 17.80 11.33 -48.60
N PRO A 32 17.68 12.46 -47.90
CA PRO A 32 18.17 12.48 -46.53
C PRO A 32 17.36 11.42 -45.79
N GLU A 33 18.02 10.52 -45.05
CA GLU A 33 17.35 9.82 -43.96
C GLU A 33 16.62 10.90 -43.15
N ASN A 34 15.29 10.83 -43.14
CA ASN A 34 14.47 11.83 -42.48
C ASN A 34 14.93 11.87 -41.02
N PRO A 35 15.58 12.96 -40.55
CA PRO A 35 16.11 12.98 -39.20
C PRO A 35 14.93 12.76 -38.27
N GLN A 36 14.96 11.66 -37.52
CA GLN A 36 13.97 11.39 -36.48
C GLN A 36 13.88 12.69 -35.66
N PRO A 37 12.70 13.31 -35.55
CA PRO A 37 12.58 14.65 -35.00
C PRO A 37 13.17 14.62 -33.58
N ASP A 38 14.27 15.37 -33.38
CA ASP A 38 15.19 15.19 -32.24
C ASP A 38 14.41 14.87 -30.96
N GLU A 39 14.36 13.58 -30.58
CA GLU A 39 13.49 13.15 -29.49
C GLU A 39 14.03 13.78 -28.20
N ILE A 40 13.37 14.87 -27.78
CA ILE A 40 13.80 15.74 -26.68
C ILE A 40 13.91 14.90 -25.42
N THR A 41 15.11 14.37 -25.18
CA THR A 41 15.35 13.43 -24.09
C THR A 41 15.16 14.18 -22.78
N LEU A 42 14.30 13.66 -21.92
CA LEU A 42 14.09 14.26 -20.61
C LEU A 42 15.36 14.06 -19.77
N ASN A 43 16.00 15.15 -19.37
CA ASN A 43 17.13 15.09 -18.46
C ASN A 43 16.62 14.82 -17.02
N LEU A 44 16.38 13.54 -16.73
CA LEU A 44 16.13 13.02 -15.40
C LEU A 44 17.46 12.59 -14.77
N GLY A 45 17.54 12.61 -13.44
CA GLY A 45 18.69 12.04 -12.73
C GLY A 45 18.55 10.52 -12.56
N ALA A 46 19.69 9.81 -12.49
CA ALA A 46 19.74 8.36 -12.25
C ALA A 46 19.13 7.96 -10.89
N ASP A 47 19.04 8.90 -9.95
CA ASP A 47 18.32 8.74 -8.69
C ASP A 47 16.81 8.51 -8.89
N LYS A 48 16.23 9.11 -9.94
CA LYS A 48 14.79 9.19 -10.21
C LYS A 48 14.32 8.36 -11.40
N PHE A 49 15.22 7.82 -12.22
CA PHE A 49 14.88 7.05 -13.41
C PHE A 49 15.95 6.00 -13.74
N PRO A 50 15.60 4.79 -14.21
CA PRO A 50 16.56 3.75 -14.60
C PRO A 50 17.24 4.07 -15.95
N LEU A 51 18.21 4.99 -15.90
CA LEU A 51 18.97 5.49 -17.06
C LEU A 51 20.04 4.50 -17.57
N ASP A 52 20.30 3.44 -16.82
CA ASP A 52 21.20 2.33 -17.17
C ASP A 52 20.70 1.55 -18.39
N ARG A 53 19.38 1.41 -18.52
CA ARG A 53 18.73 0.68 -19.64
C ARG A 53 17.68 1.49 -20.40
N TYR A 54 17.04 2.48 -19.78
CA TYR A 54 15.91 3.19 -20.38
C TYR A 54 16.21 4.68 -20.59
N GLN A 55 16.03 5.15 -21.83
CA GLN A 55 16.14 6.56 -22.17
C GLN A 55 14.75 7.22 -22.08
N PRO A 56 14.50 8.14 -21.13
CA PRO A 56 13.21 8.82 -20.98
C PRO A 56 13.01 9.86 -22.11
N LEU A 57 11.93 9.71 -22.86
CA LEU A 57 11.62 10.54 -24.03
C LEU A 57 10.61 11.63 -23.68
N THR A 58 9.44 11.25 -23.17
CA THR A 58 8.41 12.23 -22.77
C THR A 58 7.67 11.78 -21.53
N LYS A 59 7.06 12.71 -20.82
CA LYS A 59 6.20 12.42 -19.66
C LYS A 59 4.77 12.25 -20.13
N ILE A 60 4.20 11.06 -19.94
CA ILE A 60 2.84 10.72 -20.34
C ILE A 60 1.85 11.23 -19.29
N ALA A 61 2.07 10.88 -18.01
CA ALA A 61 1.11 11.15 -16.94
C ALA A 61 1.81 11.38 -15.59
N ARG A 62 1.09 12.01 -14.65
CA ARG A 62 1.44 12.03 -13.22
C ARG A 62 0.20 11.68 -12.41
N GLY A 63 0.20 10.49 -11.83
CA GLY A 63 -0.79 10.05 -10.85
C GLY A 63 -0.30 10.25 -9.42
N ALA A 64 -1.16 9.87 -8.47
CA ALA A 64 -0.84 9.88 -7.05
C ALA A 64 -0.04 8.64 -6.59
N SER A 65 0.04 7.58 -7.42
CA SER A 65 0.97 6.45 -7.22
C SER A 65 2.36 6.69 -7.85
N GLY A 66 2.46 7.46 -8.94
CA GLY A 66 3.73 7.70 -9.63
C GLY A 66 3.67 8.65 -10.82
N THR A 67 4.77 8.74 -11.56
CA THR A 67 4.88 9.45 -12.84
C THR A 67 5.20 8.45 -13.95
N VAL A 68 4.44 8.49 -15.05
CA VAL A 68 4.61 7.60 -16.20
C VAL A 68 5.32 8.36 -17.32
N TYR A 69 6.38 7.75 -17.87
CA TYR A 69 7.18 8.29 -18.96
C TYR A 69 7.14 7.34 -20.17
N ARG A 70 7.06 7.89 -21.38
CA ARG A 70 7.42 7.19 -22.62
C ARG A 70 8.94 7.13 -22.64
N ALA A 71 9.50 5.94 -22.79
CA ALA A 71 10.94 5.72 -22.81
C ALA A 71 11.32 4.77 -23.94
N LYS A 72 12.61 4.76 -24.30
CA LYS A 72 13.20 3.76 -25.19
C LYS A 72 14.00 2.77 -24.35
N ASP A 73 13.72 1.47 -24.49
CA ASP A 73 14.63 0.42 -24.03
C ASP A 73 15.86 0.44 -24.95
N LEU A 74 17.03 0.73 -24.39
CA LEU A 74 18.27 0.87 -25.15
C LEU A 74 18.84 -0.48 -25.61
N VAL A 75 18.45 -1.58 -24.98
CA VAL A 75 18.88 -2.95 -25.33
C VAL A 75 18.00 -3.51 -26.45
N LEU A 76 16.68 -3.34 -26.35
CA LEU A 76 15.71 -3.86 -27.32
C LEU A 76 15.36 -2.89 -28.45
N GLY A 77 15.70 -1.61 -28.31
CA GLY A 77 15.35 -0.54 -29.25
C GLY A 77 13.87 -0.15 -29.28
N LYS A 78 13.04 -0.76 -28.42
CA LYS A 78 11.57 -0.60 -28.39
C LYS A 78 11.13 0.59 -27.52
N ILE A 79 9.97 1.14 -27.84
CA ILE A 79 9.28 2.11 -26.97
C ILE A 79 8.53 1.36 -25.86
N VAL A 80 8.66 1.85 -24.63
CA VAL A 80 8.05 1.30 -23.41
C VAL A 80 7.46 2.43 -22.55
N ALA A 81 6.54 2.09 -21.64
CA ALA A 81 6.04 3.00 -20.62
C ALA A 81 6.70 2.69 -19.28
N VAL A 82 7.46 3.64 -18.72
CA VAL A 82 8.11 3.49 -17.40
C VAL A 82 7.35 4.28 -16.35
N LYS A 83 6.70 3.57 -15.43
CA LYS A 83 5.99 4.12 -14.26
C LYS A 83 6.96 4.16 -13.09
N VAL A 84 7.54 5.34 -12.84
CA VAL A 84 8.33 5.62 -11.63
C VAL A 84 7.37 5.94 -10.50
N LEU A 85 7.39 5.17 -9.42
CA LEU A 85 6.49 5.36 -8.29
C LEU A 85 7.06 6.41 -7.31
N HIS A 86 6.18 7.09 -6.59
CA HIS A 86 6.61 7.94 -5.47
C HIS A 86 7.19 7.05 -4.36
N SER A 87 8.01 7.63 -3.47
CA SER A 87 8.73 6.88 -2.42
C SER A 87 7.79 5.97 -1.61
N LEU A 88 7.87 4.67 -1.88
CA LEU A 88 7.17 3.62 -1.13
C LEU A 88 7.90 3.35 0.18
N SER A 89 7.16 2.96 1.22
CA SER A 89 7.78 2.32 2.40
C SER A 89 8.44 0.98 2.00
N PRO A 90 9.39 0.44 2.78
CA PRO A 90 10.00 -0.86 2.49
C PRO A 90 8.99 -1.99 2.30
N GLU A 91 7.83 -1.90 2.93
CA GLU A 91 6.79 -2.92 2.93
C GLU A 91 5.79 -2.73 1.78
N GLU A 92 5.47 -1.48 1.44
CA GLU A 92 4.84 -1.13 0.16
C GLU A 92 5.72 -1.56 -1.03
N LEU A 93 7.04 -1.48 -0.89
CA LEU A 93 8.00 -1.92 -1.90
C LEU A 93 8.07 -3.45 -2.06
N ILE A 94 7.81 -4.22 -0.99
CA ILE A 94 7.67 -5.69 -1.05
C ILE A 94 6.34 -6.07 -1.70
N GLN A 95 5.22 -5.51 -1.20
CA GLN A 95 3.89 -5.76 -1.75
C GLN A 95 3.81 -5.32 -3.23
N PHE A 96 4.51 -4.24 -3.62
CA PHE A 96 4.68 -3.84 -5.01
C PHE A 96 5.33 -4.92 -5.88
N GLN A 97 6.37 -5.58 -5.39
CA GLN A 97 7.05 -6.65 -6.14
C GLN A 97 6.22 -7.94 -6.15
N GLU A 98 5.46 -8.23 -5.10
CA GLU A 98 4.53 -9.37 -5.08
C GLU A 98 3.36 -9.16 -6.03
N GLU A 99 2.75 -7.98 -6.04
CA GLU A 99 1.66 -7.62 -6.95
C GLU A 99 2.15 -7.54 -8.41
N ALA A 100 3.32 -6.93 -8.67
CA ALA A 100 3.94 -6.92 -9.99
C ALA A 100 4.20 -8.34 -10.53
N ARG A 101 4.68 -9.27 -9.68
CA ARG A 101 4.91 -10.68 -10.04
C ARG A 101 3.63 -11.49 -10.21
N ALA A 102 2.55 -11.12 -9.52
CA ALA A 102 1.25 -11.73 -9.74
C ALA A 102 0.69 -11.28 -11.10
N THR A 103 0.65 -9.96 -11.33
CA THR A 103 0.15 -9.36 -12.57
C THR A 103 1.01 -9.71 -13.79
N SER A 104 2.33 -9.92 -13.66
CA SER A 104 3.19 -10.34 -14.78
C SER A 104 2.90 -11.76 -15.31
N LYS A 105 1.99 -12.52 -14.68
CA LYS A 105 1.48 -13.78 -15.23
C LYS A 105 0.35 -13.56 -16.24
N LEU A 106 -0.31 -12.40 -16.20
CA LEU A 106 -1.44 -12.09 -17.07
C LEU A 106 -0.94 -11.82 -18.48
N ASN A 107 -1.31 -12.68 -19.42
CA ASN A 107 -1.01 -12.54 -20.84
C ASN A 107 -2.31 -12.57 -21.63
N HIS A 108 -2.83 -11.39 -21.93
CA HIS A 108 -4.08 -11.21 -22.66
C HIS A 108 -4.03 -9.93 -23.50
N GLN A 109 -4.58 -9.96 -24.72
CA GLN A 109 -4.47 -8.85 -25.68
C GLN A 109 -4.97 -7.51 -25.11
N ASN A 110 -6.00 -7.55 -24.27
CA ASN A 110 -6.65 -6.40 -23.64
C ASN A 110 -6.13 -6.07 -22.23
N ILE A 111 -5.01 -6.64 -21.80
CA ILE A 111 -4.28 -6.27 -20.57
C ILE A 111 -2.96 -5.63 -20.99
N VAL A 112 -2.48 -4.64 -20.23
CA VAL A 112 -1.11 -4.12 -20.42
C VAL A 112 -0.09 -5.05 -19.77
N GLU A 113 0.81 -5.59 -20.59
CA GLU A 113 1.92 -6.44 -20.18
C GLU A 113 2.94 -5.69 -19.29
N ILE A 114 3.36 -6.34 -18.20
CA ILE A 114 4.50 -5.91 -17.37
C ILE A 114 5.77 -6.56 -17.96
N LEU A 115 6.65 -5.73 -18.51
CA LEU A 115 7.88 -6.16 -19.18
C LEU A 115 9.07 -6.28 -18.21
N ASP A 116 9.13 -5.41 -17.19
CA ASP A 116 10.20 -5.38 -16.19
C ASP A 116 9.73 -4.61 -14.94
N PHE A 117 10.40 -4.79 -13.80
CA PHE A 117 10.23 -3.95 -12.61
C PHE A 117 11.50 -3.97 -11.76
N GLY A 118 11.81 -2.84 -11.12
CA GLY A 118 13.05 -2.71 -10.38
C GLY A 118 13.08 -1.52 -9.44
N ALA A 119 14.28 -1.14 -9.04
CA ALA A 119 14.57 0.09 -8.33
C ALA A 119 15.83 0.73 -8.92
N THR A 120 15.90 2.06 -8.95
CA THR A 120 17.12 2.78 -9.33
C THR A 120 18.24 2.57 -8.31
N GLU A 121 19.47 3.00 -8.61
CA GLU A 121 20.59 2.98 -7.64
C GLU A 121 20.27 3.72 -6.33
N ALA A 122 19.41 4.75 -6.37
CA ALA A 122 18.93 5.47 -5.19
C ALA A 122 17.72 4.82 -4.51
N GLY A 123 17.29 3.63 -4.97
CA GLY A 123 16.18 2.87 -4.41
C GLY A 123 14.78 3.24 -4.93
N THR A 124 14.66 4.15 -5.90
CA THR A 124 13.35 4.58 -6.42
C THR A 124 12.67 3.46 -7.22
N PRO A 125 11.50 2.93 -6.81
CA PRO A 125 10.83 1.85 -7.52
C PRO A 125 10.27 2.28 -8.88
N TYR A 126 10.38 1.39 -9.86
CA TYR A 126 9.78 1.57 -11.17
C TYR A 126 9.17 0.27 -11.72
N MET A 127 8.19 0.42 -12.60
CA MET A 127 7.64 -0.64 -13.45
C MET A 127 7.81 -0.24 -14.91
N VAL A 128 8.11 -1.22 -15.76
CA VAL A 128 8.19 -1.08 -17.22
C VAL A 128 7.05 -1.87 -17.81
N LEU A 129 6.24 -1.19 -18.60
CA LEU A 129 5.02 -1.68 -19.23
C LEU A 129 5.18 -1.61 -20.75
N GLU A 130 4.42 -2.43 -21.48
CA GLU A 130 4.26 -2.19 -22.91
C GLU A 130 3.70 -0.77 -23.17
N TYR A 131 4.18 -0.13 -24.24
CA TYR A 131 3.66 1.17 -24.64
C TYR A 131 2.50 0.98 -25.62
N PHE A 132 1.29 1.33 -25.17
CA PHE A 132 0.11 1.38 -26.02
C PHE A 132 -0.14 2.81 -26.53
N GLU A 133 -0.16 2.98 -27.85
CA GLU A 133 -0.36 4.28 -28.50
C GLU A 133 -1.86 4.62 -28.60
N GLY A 134 -2.44 5.05 -27.48
CA GLY A 134 -3.86 5.41 -27.38
C GLY A 134 -4.14 6.54 -26.41
N VAL A 135 -5.43 6.82 -26.19
CA VAL A 135 -5.94 7.75 -25.19
C VAL A 135 -6.63 7.00 -24.06
N SER A 136 -6.81 7.62 -22.90
CA SER A 136 -7.65 7.05 -21.85
C SER A 136 -9.14 7.14 -22.22
N LEU A 137 -9.94 6.17 -21.79
CA LEU A 137 -11.37 6.10 -22.10
C LEU A 137 -12.12 7.29 -21.49
N ASP A 138 -11.72 7.81 -20.33
CA ASP A 138 -12.27 9.06 -19.77
C ASP A 138 -12.04 10.28 -20.68
N SER A 139 -10.94 10.29 -21.45
CA SER A 139 -10.66 11.35 -22.43
C SER A 139 -11.46 11.16 -23.70
N TYR A 140 -11.62 9.91 -24.16
CA TYR A 140 -12.47 9.58 -25.31
C TYR A 140 -13.95 9.91 -25.08
N LEU A 141 -14.48 9.63 -23.89
CA LEU A 141 -15.90 9.84 -23.55
C LEU A 141 -16.29 11.32 -23.52
N LYS A 142 -15.37 12.25 -23.21
CA LYS A 142 -15.65 13.71 -23.19
C LYS A 142 -16.18 14.24 -24.53
N ASP A 143 -15.70 13.68 -25.65
CA ASP A 143 -16.09 14.08 -27.00
C ASP A 143 -17.02 13.08 -27.70
N SER A 144 -17.12 11.84 -27.19
CA SER A 144 -17.79 10.72 -27.88
C SER A 144 -19.01 10.16 -27.17
N ALA A 145 -19.23 10.45 -25.88
CA ALA A 145 -20.37 9.92 -25.13
C ALA A 145 -21.66 10.75 -25.37
N PRO A 146 -22.85 10.15 -25.24
CA PRO A 146 -23.11 8.72 -25.01
C PRO A 146 -22.80 7.84 -26.24
N LEU A 147 -22.35 6.60 -25.99
CA LEU A 147 -22.01 5.61 -27.02
C LEU A 147 -23.21 4.71 -27.32
N SER A 148 -23.46 4.44 -28.61
CA SER A 148 -24.45 3.43 -29.04
C SER A 148 -24.20 2.06 -28.42
N TRP A 149 -25.26 1.26 -28.23
CA TRP A 149 -25.15 -0.11 -27.67
C TRP A 149 -24.03 -0.93 -28.31
N ARG A 150 -23.91 -0.94 -29.65
CA ARG A 150 -22.85 -1.69 -30.35
C ARG A 150 -21.44 -1.31 -29.86
N ALA A 151 -21.16 -0.03 -29.65
CA ALA A 151 -19.86 0.44 -29.18
C ALA A 151 -19.66 0.12 -27.68
N ALA A 152 -20.66 0.41 -26.85
CA ALA A 152 -20.61 0.18 -25.40
C ALA A 152 -20.48 -1.33 -25.06
N SER A 153 -21.26 -2.18 -25.72
CA SER A 153 -21.19 -3.64 -25.56
C SER A 153 -19.89 -4.23 -26.08
N THR A 154 -19.31 -3.72 -27.18
CA THR A 154 -17.98 -4.17 -27.65
C THR A 154 -16.91 -3.89 -26.59
N ILE A 155 -16.90 -2.68 -26.01
CA ILE A 155 -15.98 -2.33 -24.91
C ILE A 155 -16.19 -3.24 -23.70
N ALA A 156 -17.44 -3.44 -23.28
CA ALA A 156 -17.76 -4.29 -22.14
C ALA A 156 -17.43 -5.78 -22.36
N LYS A 157 -17.59 -6.32 -23.59
CA LYS A 157 -17.20 -7.70 -23.94
C LYS A 157 -15.69 -7.91 -23.86
N GLU A 158 -14.89 -7.01 -24.46
CA GLU A 158 -13.42 -7.12 -24.43
C GLU A 158 -12.85 -6.92 -23.02
N LEU A 159 -13.46 -6.04 -22.21
CA LEU A 159 -13.12 -5.91 -20.79
C LEU A 159 -13.51 -7.17 -20.00
N ALA A 160 -14.70 -7.73 -20.21
CA ALA A 160 -15.13 -8.94 -19.52
C ALA A 160 -14.21 -10.14 -19.80
N LYS A 161 -13.73 -10.31 -21.05
CA LYS A 161 -12.71 -11.32 -21.40
C LYS A 161 -11.38 -11.09 -20.66
N ALA A 162 -10.92 -9.84 -20.59
CA ALA A 162 -9.70 -9.50 -19.86
C ALA A 162 -9.81 -9.78 -18.36
N LEU A 163 -10.97 -9.48 -17.76
CA LEU A 163 -11.22 -9.72 -16.34
C LEU A 163 -11.42 -11.21 -16.05
N GLU A 164 -12.12 -11.95 -16.90
CA GLU A 164 -12.24 -13.41 -16.80
C GLU A 164 -10.86 -14.07 -16.78
N HIS A 165 -9.98 -13.71 -17.73
CA HIS A 165 -8.61 -14.22 -17.75
C HIS A 165 -7.87 -13.94 -16.43
N ALA A 166 -7.96 -12.73 -15.89
CA ALA A 166 -7.37 -12.40 -14.59
C ALA A 166 -8.00 -13.17 -13.42
N HIS A 167 -9.32 -13.42 -13.46
CA HIS A 167 -10.04 -14.19 -12.43
C HIS A 167 -9.62 -15.65 -12.41
N THR A 168 -9.29 -16.25 -13.56
CA THR A 168 -8.75 -17.63 -13.62
C THR A 168 -7.39 -17.76 -12.93
N GLU A 169 -6.55 -16.72 -12.98
CA GLU A 169 -5.28 -16.62 -12.25
C GLU A 169 -5.44 -16.13 -10.79
N GLY A 170 -6.68 -15.95 -10.32
CA GLY A 170 -7.00 -15.50 -8.95
C GLY A 170 -6.77 -14.01 -8.69
N ILE A 171 -6.67 -13.18 -9.73
CA ILE A 171 -6.35 -11.76 -9.66
C ILE A 171 -7.60 -10.92 -9.93
N LEU A 172 -7.91 -9.99 -9.02
CA LEU A 172 -8.99 -9.01 -9.16
C LEU A 172 -8.38 -7.62 -9.40
N HIS A 173 -8.96 -6.84 -10.30
CA HIS A 173 -8.46 -5.52 -10.70
C HIS A 173 -8.71 -4.42 -9.65
N ARG A 174 -9.89 -4.43 -9.03
CA ARG A 174 -10.39 -3.54 -7.95
C ARG A 174 -10.67 -2.07 -8.27
N ASP A 175 -10.04 -1.46 -9.28
CA ASP A 175 -10.26 -0.05 -9.66
C ASP A 175 -10.73 0.09 -11.12
N ILE A 176 -11.84 -0.56 -11.49
CA ILE A 176 -12.44 -0.47 -12.83
C ILE A 176 -13.08 0.92 -13.02
N LYS A 177 -12.53 1.71 -13.95
CA LYS A 177 -13.01 3.05 -14.32
C LYS A 177 -12.44 3.49 -15.68
N PRO A 178 -13.03 4.48 -16.38
CA PRO A 178 -12.56 4.92 -17.69
C PRO A 178 -11.12 5.44 -17.73
N SER A 179 -10.58 5.99 -16.64
CA SER A 179 -9.18 6.47 -16.60
C SER A 179 -8.14 5.34 -16.50
N ASN A 180 -8.54 4.11 -16.15
CA ASN A 180 -7.69 2.92 -16.13
C ASN A 180 -7.85 2.05 -17.40
N ILE A 181 -8.53 2.56 -18.44
CA ILE A 181 -8.71 1.86 -19.71
C ILE A 181 -8.13 2.72 -20.81
N LEU A 182 -7.14 2.20 -21.54
CA LEU A 182 -6.62 2.82 -22.75
C LEU A 182 -7.40 2.32 -23.97
N CYS A 183 -7.65 3.19 -24.92
CA CYS A 183 -8.30 2.85 -26.19
C CYS A 183 -7.65 3.55 -27.39
N GLN A 184 -7.72 2.88 -28.53
CA GLN A 184 -7.33 3.41 -29.84
C GLN A 184 -8.38 2.97 -30.87
N LYS A 185 -8.81 3.91 -31.71
CA LYS A 185 -9.75 3.64 -32.80
C LYS A 185 -8.98 3.29 -34.07
N ALA A 186 -8.91 2.00 -34.38
CA ALA A 186 -8.30 1.49 -35.60
C ALA A 186 -9.31 1.58 -36.76
N GLY A 187 -9.29 2.72 -37.46
CA GLY A 187 -10.11 2.94 -38.66
C GLY A 187 -11.61 2.98 -38.38
N SER A 188 -12.40 2.36 -39.26
CA SER A 188 -13.87 2.42 -39.25
C SER A 188 -14.57 1.30 -38.47
N ALA A 189 -13.84 0.27 -38.03
CA ALA A 189 -14.44 -0.96 -37.48
C ALA A 189 -13.82 -1.42 -36.15
N ASP A 190 -12.52 -1.27 -35.96
CA ASP A 190 -11.81 -1.94 -34.87
C ASP A 190 -11.52 -0.98 -33.70
N PHE A 191 -11.92 -1.39 -32.50
CA PHE A 191 -11.69 -0.64 -31.26
C PHE A 191 -10.78 -1.47 -30.35
N THR A 192 -9.48 -1.19 -30.41
CA THR A 192 -8.50 -1.85 -29.54
C THR A 192 -8.47 -1.16 -28.19
N LEU A 193 -8.64 -1.93 -27.11
CA LEU A 193 -8.50 -1.44 -25.74
C LEU A 193 -7.50 -2.27 -24.94
N LYS A 194 -6.86 -1.63 -23.95
CA LYS A 194 -6.06 -2.30 -22.92
C LYS A 194 -6.38 -1.74 -21.54
N LEU A 195 -6.55 -2.64 -20.58
CA LEU A 195 -6.74 -2.37 -19.17
C LEU A 195 -5.36 -2.19 -18.50
N ILE A 196 -5.18 -1.08 -17.77
CA ILE A 196 -3.95 -0.72 -17.04
C ILE A 196 -4.18 -0.74 -15.52
N ASP A 197 -3.10 -0.77 -14.75
CA ASP A 197 -3.08 -0.58 -13.30
C ASP A 197 -3.79 -1.67 -12.46
N PHE A 198 -3.78 -2.93 -12.95
CA PHE A 198 -4.09 -4.12 -12.16
C PHE A 198 -3.36 -4.13 -10.81
N GLY A 199 -4.10 -4.30 -9.71
CA GLY A 199 -3.56 -4.71 -8.40
C GLY A 199 -2.82 -3.62 -7.61
N ILE A 200 -1.97 -2.81 -8.26
CA ILE A 200 -1.15 -1.73 -7.65
C ILE A 200 -2.04 -0.71 -6.89
N ALA A 201 -3.34 -0.68 -7.20
CA ALA A 201 -4.36 0.00 -6.40
C ALA A 201 -4.19 -0.25 -4.90
N LYS A 202 -3.86 -1.47 -4.47
CA LYS A 202 -3.71 -1.91 -3.07
C LYS A 202 -2.52 -1.27 -2.33
N LEU A 203 -1.59 -0.69 -3.07
CA LEU A 203 -0.47 0.13 -2.56
C LEU A 203 -0.83 1.60 -2.56
N SER A 204 -1.65 2.00 -3.54
CA SER A 204 -2.18 3.35 -3.68
C SER A 204 -3.38 3.63 -2.77
N GLU A 205 -3.93 2.61 -2.11
CA GLU A 205 -4.99 2.66 -1.07
C GLU A 205 -4.62 3.56 0.12
N LYS A 206 -3.35 3.98 0.26
CA LYS A 206 -2.93 5.01 1.23
C LYS A 206 -2.85 6.43 0.65
N THR A 207 -2.92 6.62 -0.67
CA THR A 207 -2.36 7.81 -1.33
C THR A 207 -3.29 8.48 -2.37
N VAL A 208 -4.40 7.85 -2.79
CA VAL A 208 -5.28 8.42 -3.85
C VAL A 208 -6.72 8.63 -3.38
N THR A 209 -7.16 9.90 -3.37
CA THR A 209 -8.56 10.32 -3.17
C THR A 209 -9.29 9.70 -1.97
N HIS A 210 -8.69 9.84 -0.79
CA HIS A 210 -9.37 9.59 0.47
C HIS A 210 -10.52 10.56 0.71
N THR A 211 -11.75 10.10 0.45
CA THR A 211 -12.86 10.40 1.37
C THR A 211 -12.89 9.32 2.44
N GLU A 212 -12.04 9.48 3.45
CA GLU A 212 -12.08 8.70 4.68
C GLU A 212 -13.43 8.97 5.38
N TYR A 213 -14.23 7.91 5.52
CA TYR A 213 -15.41 7.90 6.38
C TYR A 213 -15.36 6.64 7.26
N GLN A 214 -15.41 6.84 8.58
CA GLN A 214 -15.55 5.78 9.59
C GLN A 214 -14.55 4.61 9.46
N GLY A 215 -13.26 4.89 9.19
CA GLY A 215 -12.20 3.88 9.21
C GLY A 215 -12.17 2.90 8.03
N LEU A 216 -13.12 3.00 7.10
CA LEU A 216 -13.14 2.17 5.90
C LEU A 216 -12.12 2.69 4.88
N THR A 217 -11.09 1.90 4.61
CA THR A 217 -10.22 2.09 3.43
C THR A 217 -11.02 1.67 2.20
N LEU A 218 -11.72 2.64 1.62
CA LEU A 218 -12.63 2.47 0.50
C LEU A 218 -11.83 2.31 -0.80
N ALA A 219 -11.65 1.06 -1.24
CA ALA A 219 -10.94 0.75 -2.47
C ALA A 219 -11.75 1.14 -3.72
N GLY A 220 -11.12 1.88 -4.63
CA GLY A 220 -11.69 2.29 -5.91
C GLY A 220 -12.25 3.71 -5.93
N THR A 221 -12.56 4.20 -7.12
CA THR A 221 -13.15 5.54 -7.30
C THR A 221 -14.65 5.51 -6.91
N PRO A 222 -15.13 6.40 -6.02
CA PRO A 222 -16.47 6.31 -5.41
C PRO A 222 -17.63 6.04 -6.36
N SER A 223 -17.62 6.61 -7.58
CA SER A 223 -18.66 6.47 -8.62
C SER A 223 -18.80 5.08 -9.25
N TYR A 224 -17.89 4.14 -8.95
CA TYR A 224 -17.90 2.75 -9.47
C TYR A 224 -17.88 1.72 -8.33
N MET A 225 -18.02 2.16 -7.08
CA MET A 225 -17.82 1.34 -5.89
C MET A 225 -19.04 0.47 -5.60
N SER A 226 -18.81 -0.81 -5.30
CA SER A 226 -19.92 -1.72 -4.96
C SER A 226 -20.48 -1.46 -3.55
N PRO A 227 -21.79 -1.70 -3.32
CA PRO A 227 -22.44 -1.58 -2.01
C PRO A 227 -21.78 -2.41 -0.90
N ASP A 228 -21.18 -3.53 -1.27
CA ASP A 228 -20.44 -4.44 -0.38
C ASP A 228 -19.09 -3.86 0.06
N ILE A 229 -18.33 -3.27 -0.86
CA ILE A 229 -17.07 -2.54 -0.54
C ILE A 229 -17.35 -1.29 0.27
N ALA A 230 -18.42 -0.56 -0.05
CA ALA A 230 -18.90 0.58 0.73
C ALA A 230 -19.21 0.23 2.21
N ARG A 231 -19.43 -1.06 2.53
CA ARG A 231 -19.70 -1.59 3.88
C ARG A 231 -18.49 -2.32 4.49
N GLY A 232 -17.35 -2.37 3.80
CA GLY A 232 -16.14 -3.04 4.27
C GLY A 232 -16.10 -4.56 4.11
N HIS A 233 -16.95 -5.13 3.25
CA HIS A 233 -16.85 -6.56 2.92
C HIS A 233 -15.65 -6.84 1.98
N PRO A 234 -15.17 -8.09 1.89
CA PRO A 234 -14.10 -8.45 0.95
C PRO A 234 -14.47 -8.21 -0.52
N TYR A 235 -13.49 -7.79 -1.33
CA TYR A 235 -13.66 -7.62 -2.78
C TYR A 235 -13.75 -8.98 -3.49
N THR A 236 -14.76 -9.13 -4.35
CA THR A 236 -15.08 -10.37 -5.08
C THR A 236 -15.29 -10.10 -6.58
N GLU A 237 -15.42 -11.15 -7.40
CA GLU A 237 -15.82 -11.02 -8.80
C GLU A 237 -17.17 -10.28 -8.94
N ALA A 238 -18.14 -10.55 -8.06
CA ALA A 238 -19.42 -9.83 -8.01
C ALA A 238 -19.28 -8.35 -7.62
N SER A 239 -18.21 -7.96 -6.93
CA SER A 239 -17.85 -6.55 -6.68
C SER A 239 -17.30 -5.91 -7.96
N GLU A 240 -16.52 -6.63 -8.75
CA GLU A 240 -15.95 -6.14 -10.02
C GLU A 240 -16.99 -6.02 -11.14
N ILE A 241 -17.92 -6.99 -11.21
CA ILE A 241 -19.07 -6.97 -12.12
C ILE A 241 -19.97 -5.76 -11.84
N TYR A 242 -20.11 -5.34 -10.58
CA TYR A 242 -20.81 -4.11 -10.22
C TYR A 242 -20.10 -2.88 -10.80
N SER A 243 -18.77 -2.78 -10.65
CA SER A 243 -17.97 -1.68 -11.20
C SER A 243 -18.01 -1.64 -12.74
N LEU A 244 -17.99 -2.81 -13.40
CA LEU A 244 -18.18 -2.94 -14.85
C LEU A 244 -19.61 -2.53 -15.28
N GLY A 245 -20.63 -2.81 -14.47
CA GLY A 245 -22.00 -2.31 -14.66
C GLY A 245 -22.09 -0.78 -14.56
N CYS A 246 -21.39 -0.16 -13.61
CA CYS A 246 -21.31 1.30 -13.50
C CYS A 246 -20.62 1.92 -14.71
N LEU A 247 -19.54 1.30 -15.19
CA LEU A 247 -18.87 1.69 -16.43
C LEU A 247 -19.81 1.55 -17.63
N LEU A 248 -20.49 0.43 -17.81
CA LEU A 248 -21.42 0.22 -18.93
C LEU A 248 -22.56 1.24 -18.93
N PHE A 249 -23.10 1.59 -17.75
CA PHE A 249 -24.07 2.68 -17.62
C PHE A 249 -23.48 4.01 -18.14
N GLU A 250 -22.27 4.38 -17.70
CA GLU A 250 -21.59 5.60 -18.15
C GLU A 250 -21.27 5.61 -19.66
N LEU A 251 -20.93 4.46 -20.26
CA LEU A 251 -20.75 4.38 -21.71
C LEU A 251 -22.05 4.74 -22.45
N LEU A 252 -23.21 4.40 -21.89
CA LEU A 252 -24.53 4.57 -22.51
C LEU A 252 -25.19 5.92 -22.26
N THR A 253 -24.84 6.61 -21.17
CA THR A 253 -25.44 7.91 -20.75
C THR A 253 -24.45 9.08 -20.77
N GLY A 254 -23.14 8.81 -20.76
CA GLY A 254 -22.08 9.80 -20.58
C GLY A 254 -21.83 10.22 -19.13
N HIS A 255 -22.45 9.57 -18.14
CA HIS A 255 -22.19 9.82 -16.72
C HIS A 255 -22.39 8.56 -15.85
N PRO A 256 -21.70 8.40 -14.72
CA PRO A 256 -21.93 7.27 -13.80
C PRO A 256 -23.38 7.25 -13.26
N PRO A 257 -23.86 6.09 -12.74
CA PRO A 257 -25.23 5.93 -12.27
C PRO A 257 -25.56 6.75 -11.02
N PHE A 258 -24.56 7.17 -10.25
CA PHE A 258 -24.74 8.06 -9.10
C PHE A 258 -23.69 9.18 -9.13
N ASN A 259 -24.15 10.39 -8.79
CA ASN A 259 -23.32 11.59 -8.69
C ASN A 259 -23.86 12.48 -7.55
N ALA A 260 -22.97 13.12 -6.80
CA ALA A 260 -23.29 13.99 -5.67
C ALA A 260 -22.13 14.96 -5.39
N ASP A 261 -22.35 15.99 -4.57
CA ASP A 261 -21.35 17.01 -4.25
C ASP A 261 -20.17 16.45 -3.43
N THR A 262 -20.40 15.39 -2.65
CA THR A 262 -19.36 14.69 -1.89
C THR A 262 -19.33 13.20 -2.23
N ALA A 263 -18.12 12.60 -2.21
CA ALA A 263 -17.99 11.16 -2.45
C ALA A 263 -18.63 10.30 -1.35
N LEU A 264 -18.82 10.81 -0.13
CA LEU A 264 -19.59 10.11 0.90
C LEU A 264 -21.07 9.97 0.51
N GLU A 265 -21.66 11.00 -0.10
CA GLU A 265 -23.02 10.93 -0.64
C GLU A 265 -23.08 9.96 -1.82
N VAL A 266 -22.09 9.95 -2.71
CA VAL A 266 -21.99 8.94 -3.80
C VAL A 266 -21.96 7.52 -3.23
N ILE A 267 -21.13 7.26 -2.20
CA ILE A 267 -21.05 5.97 -1.52
C ILE A 267 -22.40 5.60 -0.86
N ALA A 268 -23.08 6.55 -0.23
CA ALA A 268 -24.41 6.34 0.34
C ALA A 268 -25.45 5.99 -0.74
N LEU A 269 -25.42 6.66 -1.90
CA LEU A 269 -26.27 6.33 -3.05
C LEU A 269 -26.00 4.91 -3.58
N HIS A 270 -24.72 4.52 -3.73
CA HIS A 270 -24.37 3.14 -4.04
C HIS A 270 -24.91 2.17 -2.97
N ALA A 271 -24.81 2.50 -1.68
CA ALA A 271 -25.27 1.64 -0.59
C ALA A 271 -26.80 1.46 -0.48
N SER A 272 -27.62 2.44 -0.89
CA SER A 272 -29.08 2.44 -0.63
C SER A 272 -30.00 2.79 -1.79
N GLN A 273 -29.60 3.63 -2.75
CA GLN A 273 -30.50 4.16 -3.79
C GLN A 273 -30.62 3.19 -4.98
N LYS A 274 -31.83 2.89 -5.48
CA LYS A 274 -31.96 2.10 -6.73
C LYS A 274 -31.25 2.85 -7.88
N PRO A 275 -30.44 2.17 -8.72
CA PRO A 275 -29.88 2.78 -9.94
C PRO A 275 -30.95 3.48 -10.78
N PRO A 276 -30.64 4.62 -11.42
CA PRO A 276 -31.54 5.25 -12.38
C PRO A 276 -31.91 4.28 -13.50
N ALA A 277 -33.16 4.34 -13.96
CA ALA A 277 -33.56 3.69 -15.19
C ALA A 277 -32.99 4.46 -16.40
N LEU A 278 -32.65 3.74 -17.45
CA LEU A 278 -32.22 4.27 -18.74
C LEU A 278 -33.38 5.07 -19.38
N ALA A 279 -33.29 6.39 -19.35
CA ALA A 279 -34.26 7.28 -19.97
C ALA A 279 -33.92 7.50 -21.46
N ALA A 280 -34.89 7.31 -22.36
CA ALA A 280 -34.71 7.40 -23.82
C ALA A 280 -34.20 8.75 -24.36
N ASN A 281 -34.17 9.80 -23.54
CA ASN A 281 -33.66 11.13 -23.90
C ASN A 281 -32.24 11.41 -23.34
N GLU A 282 -31.69 10.51 -22.52
CA GLU A 282 -30.42 10.67 -21.80
C GLU A 282 -29.43 9.54 -22.11
N ASN A 283 -29.76 8.68 -23.09
CA ASN A 283 -28.90 7.59 -23.55
C ASN A 283 -28.81 7.53 -25.08
N ALA A 284 -27.90 6.70 -25.59
CA ALA A 284 -27.75 6.43 -27.03
C ALA A 284 -28.40 5.10 -27.45
N LEU A 285 -29.52 4.72 -26.83
CA LEU A 285 -30.25 3.48 -27.08
C LEU A 285 -31.52 3.71 -27.92
N ASN A 286 -31.87 2.75 -28.76
CA ASN A 286 -33.19 2.69 -29.40
C ASN A 286 -34.24 2.10 -28.43
N GLU A 287 -35.53 2.34 -28.65
CA GLU A 287 -36.61 1.85 -27.74
C GLU A 287 -36.55 0.33 -27.50
N GLU A 288 -36.29 -0.45 -28.55
CA GLU A 288 -36.13 -1.92 -28.52
C GLU A 288 -34.90 -2.37 -27.71
N GLU A 289 -33.91 -1.49 -27.52
CA GLU A 289 -32.67 -1.78 -26.79
C GLU A 289 -32.79 -1.50 -25.29
N ILE A 290 -33.70 -0.62 -24.87
CA ILE A 290 -33.78 -0.14 -23.48
C ILE A 290 -34.09 -1.28 -22.51
N GLU A 291 -35.09 -2.11 -22.77
CA GLU A 291 -35.51 -3.15 -21.81
C GLU A 291 -34.43 -4.24 -21.60
N PRO A 292 -33.87 -4.91 -22.63
CA PRO A 292 -32.83 -5.92 -22.43
C PRO A 292 -31.58 -5.37 -21.74
N VAL A 293 -31.17 -4.15 -22.10
CA VAL A 293 -29.99 -3.50 -21.50
C VAL A 293 -30.27 -3.06 -20.07
N GLN A 294 -31.48 -2.59 -19.75
CA GLN A 294 -31.88 -2.30 -18.37
C GLN A 294 -31.88 -3.57 -17.52
N GLN A 295 -32.37 -4.71 -18.02
CA GLN A 295 -32.34 -5.98 -17.28
C GLN A 295 -30.90 -6.44 -16.97
N LEU A 296 -29.97 -6.28 -17.92
CA LEU A 296 -28.54 -6.54 -17.71
C LEU A 296 -27.96 -5.62 -16.62
N LEU A 297 -28.22 -4.31 -16.70
CA LEU A 297 -27.73 -3.32 -15.73
C LEU A 297 -28.35 -3.49 -14.34
N ASP A 298 -29.66 -3.75 -14.23
CA ASP A 298 -30.34 -4.01 -12.95
C ASP A 298 -29.71 -5.23 -12.25
N ARG A 299 -29.29 -6.26 -13.00
CA ARG A 299 -28.59 -7.42 -12.45
C ARG A 299 -27.14 -7.12 -12.06
N CYS A 300 -26.39 -6.34 -12.85
CA CYS A 300 -25.02 -5.95 -12.47
C CYS A 300 -25.01 -5.02 -11.24
N LEU A 301 -25.98 -4.11 -11.16
CA LEU A 301 -26.08 -3.06 -10.14
C LEU A 301 -26.98 -3.44 -8.96
N ALA A 302 -27.36 -4.72 -8.84
CA ALA A 302 -28.11 -5.25 -7.71
C ALA A 302 -27.37 -5.00 -6.39
N LYS A 303 -28.11 -4.68 -5.32
CA LYS A 303 -27.49 -4.24 -4.06
C LYS A 303 -26.85 -5.40 -3.31
N GLU A 304 -27.48 -6.56 -3.32
CA GLU A 304 -26.93 -7.77 -2.71
C GLU A 304 -26.01 -8.51 -3.71
N PRO A 305 -24.75 -8.84 -3.35
CA PRO A 305 -23.81 -9.48 -4.28
C PRO A 305 -24.31 -10.80 -4.89
N ARG A 306 -25.12 -11.56 -4.15
CA ARG A 306 -25.74 -12.82 -4.59
C ARG A 306 -26.79 -12.68 -5.69
N GLU A 307 -27.31 -11.47 -5.91
CA GLU A 307 -28.32 -11.18 -6.95
C GLU A 307 -27.65 -10.81 -8.29
N ARG A 308 -26.35 -10.51 -8.27
CA ARG A 308 -25.52 -10.24 -9.44
C ARG A 308 -25.13 -11.53 -10.16
N PHE A 309 -24.48 -11.39 -11.31
CA PHE A 309 -23.68 -12.47 -11.88
C PHE A 309 -22.55 -12.83 -10.91
N GLN A 310 -22.30 -14.13 -10.72
CA GLN A 310 -21.29 -14.62 -9.77
C GLN A 310 -19.93 -14.85 -10.43
N LYS A 311 -19.90 -14.96 -11.76
CA LYS A 311 -18.70 -15.14 -12.59
C LYS A 311 -18.71 -14.19 -13.78
N MET A 312 -17.54 -13.71 -14.19
CA MET A 312 -17.41 -12.81 -15.35
C MET A 312 -17.92 -13.46 -16.65
N GLN A 313 -17.76 -14.77 -16.81
CA GLN A 313 -18.33 -15.52 -17.93
C GLN A 313 -19.87 -15.50 -17.97
N GLU A 314 -20.56 -15.48 -16.83
CA GLU A 314 -22.03 -15.36 -16.80
C GLU A 314 -22.49 -13.99 -17.31
N PHE A 315 -21.78 -12.93 -16.94
CA PHE A 315 -21.99 -11.58 -17.46
C PHE A 315 -21.72 -11.53 -18.97
N LEU A 316 -20.61 -12.11 -19.44
CA LEU A 316 -20.26 -12.15 -20.86
C LEU A 316 -21.35 -12.87 -21.67
N ASN A 317 -21.81 -14.05 -21.23
CA ASN A 317 -22.89 -14.79 -21.87
C ASN A 317 -24.20 -13.95 -21.95
N ALA A 318 -24.56 -13.25 -20.86
CA ALA A 318 -25.74 -12.40 -20.84
C ALA A 318 -25.61 -11.18 -21.78
N LEU A 319 -24.44 -10.54 -21.80
CA LEU A 319 -24.10 -9.44 -22.70
C LEU A 319 -24.04 -9.88 -24.19
N GLU A 320 -23.68 -11.12 -24.45
CA GLU A 320 -23.70 -11.73 -25.79
C GLU A 320 -25.11 -12.13 -26.24
N SER A 321 -26.01 -12.51 -25.32
CA SER A 321 -27.41 -12.80 -25.67
C SER A 321 -28.24 -11.58 -26.11
N ILE A 322 -27.72 -10.36 -25.92
CA ILE A 322 -28.35 -9.10 -26.32
C ILE A 322 -27.78 -8.65 -27.68
N GLU A 323 -28.32 -9.26 -28.74
CA GLU A 323 -28.06 -8.88 -30.13
C GLU A 323 -29.20 -8.04 -30.70
N PHE A 324 -28.86 -6.97 -31.41
CA PHE A 324 -29.80 -6.16 -32.19
C PHE A 324 -29.29 -6.06 -33.64
N GLU A 325 -30.20 -6.10 -34.61
CA GLU A 325 -29.82 -6.00 -36.02
C GLU A 325 -29.13 -4.66 -36.31
N ALA A 326 -27.95 -4.71 -36.92
CA ALA A 326 -27.17 -3.52 -37.21
C ALA A 326 -27.82 -2.71 -38.34
N LYS A 327 -28.66 -1.74 -37.97
CA LYS A 327 -29.21 -0.75 -38.91
C LYS A 327 -28.05 -0.01 -39.60
N PRO A 328 -28.01 0.03 -40.95
CA PRO A 328 -26.87 0.61 -41.66
C PRO A 328 -26.69 2.10 -41.30
N PRO A 329 -25.43 2.58 -41.18
CA PRO A 329 -25.17 3.95 -40.78
C PRO A 329 -25.82 4.93 -41.76
N ALA A 330 -26.56 5.90 -41.22
CA ALA A 330 -27.15 6.96 -42.03
C ALA A 330 -26.05 7.70 -42.82
N PRO A 331 -26.28 8.04 -44.11
CA PRO A 331 -25.25 8.59 -44.97
C PRO A 331 -24.69 9.89 -44.38
N THR A 332 -23.38 9.91 -44.14
CA THR A 332 -22.65 11.10 -43.69
C THR A 332 -22.82 12.21 -44.71
N LYS A 333 -23.55 13.27 -44.35
CA LYS A 333 -23.61 14.49 -45.18
C LYS A 333 -22.23 15.14 -45.20
N ASP A 334 -21.72 15.38 -46.40
CA ASP A 334 -20.45 16.07 -46.63
C ASP A 334 -20.37 17.40 -45.86
N LEU A 335 -19.24 17.61 -45.19
CA LEU A 335 -18.88 18.87 -44.58
C LEU A 335 -18.43 19.88 -45.65
N SER A 336 -19.40 20.52 -46.31
CA SER A 336 -19.15 21.71 -47.13
C SER A 336 -20.03 22.90 -46.73
N SER A 337 -19.38 23.94 -46.22
CA SER A 337 -19.86 25.32 -46.03
C SER A 337 -21.25 25.57 -45.42
N SER A 338 -21.28 26.14 -44.22
CA SER A 338 -21.56 27.59 -44.08
C SER A 338 -21.36 28.06 -42.63
N ALA A 339 -20.69 29.20 -42.45
CA ALA A 339 -20.47 29.79 -41.14
C ALA A 339 -21.57 30.80 -40.81
N THR A 340 -22.12 30.75 -39.59
CA THR A 340 -22.85 31.87 -38.97
C THR A 340 -22.52 31.96 -37.46
N PRO A 341 -22.53 33.17 -36.86
CA PRO A 341 -21.86 33.41 -35.58
C PRO A 341 -22.72 33.07 -34.35
N ARG A 342 -22.14 32.34 -33.38
CA ARG A 342 -22.74 32.11 -32.06
C ARG A 342 -22.82 33.41 -31.25
N LYS A 343 -24.03 33.82 -30.85
CA LYS A 343 -24.24 34.93 -29.91
C LYS A 343 -23.75 34.56 -28.51
N ARG A 344 -22.78 35.32 -27.98
CA ARG A 344 -22.37 35.24 -26.57
C ARG A 344 -23.43 35.88 -25.67
N PHE A 345 -24.08 35.10 -24.81
CA PHE A 345 -24.82 35.66 -23.68
C PHE A 345 -23.85 36.10 -22.57
N ARG A 346 -23.82 37.40 -22.29
CA ARG A 346 -23.18 37.96 -21.08
C ARG A 346 -24.17 37.84 -19.92
N LEU A 347 -23.83 37.09 -18.87
CA LEU A 347 -24.53 37.22 -17.60
C LEU A 347 -23.98 38.43 -16.84
N ALA A 348 -24.85 39.40 -16.54
CA ALA A 348 -24.45 40.66 -15.93
C ALA A 348 -24.38 40.54 -14.40
N LYS A 349 -23.31 41.08 -13.80
CA LYS A 349 -23.27 41.34 -12.35
C LYS A 349 -24.31 42.42 -12.01
N LYS A 350 -25.22 42.12 -11.07
CA LYS A 350 -25.93 43.11 -10.25
C LYS A 350 -25.71 42.74 -8.79
N GLY A 351 -25.23 43.69 -8.00
CA GLY A 351 -25.02 43.50 -6.57
C GLY A 351 -26.27 43.88 -5.76
N LEU A 352 -26.37 43.33 -4.54
CA LEU A 352 -27.20 43.88 -3.47
C LEU A 352 -26.35 43.99 -2.19
N THR A 353 -26.55 45.09 -1.48
CA THR A 353 -26.05 45.36 -0.12
C THR A 353 -27.13 45.08 0.94
N PRO A 354 -26.79 44.96 2.25
CA PRO A 354 -27.54 44.13 3.20
C PRO A 354 -28.50 44.89 4.13
N ILE A 355 -29.53 44.20 4.65
CA ILE A 355 -30.34 44.60 5.82
C ILE A 355 -30.74 43.34 6.66
N PHE A 356 -30.81 43.50 7.99
CA PHE A 356 -31.26 42.52 9.01
C PHE A 356 -32.74 42.83 9.45
N ILE A 357 -33.50 42.02 10.20
CA ILE A 357 -33.16 40.98 11.20
C ILE A 357 -34.34 39.98 11.43
N ALA A 358 -34.05 38.83 12.06
CA ALA A 358 -34.94 37.93 12.82
C ALA A 358 -36.06 37.10 12.13
N GLY A 359 -36.12 35.80 12.50
CA GLY A 359 -37.36 35.00 12.46
C GLY A 359 -37.17 33.48 12.32
N ILE A 360 -37.16 32.73 13.44
CA ILE A 360 -37.47 31.28 13.55
C ILE A 360 -36.43 30.34 12.86
N ALA A 361 -35.62 29.52 13.52
CA ALA A 361 -35.70 28.86 14.84
C ALA A 361 -36.85 27.84 15.01
N GLY A 362 -36.91 26.86 14.10
CA GLY A 362 -37.77 25.68 14.23
C GLY A 362 -37.79 24.84 12.95
N GLY A 363 -37.23 23.61 12.97
CA GLY A 363 -37.22 22.74 11.79
C GLY A 363 -36.27 21.54 11.80
N ALA A 364 -35.25 21.52 12.67
CA ALA A 364 -34.25 20.44 12.76
C ALA A 364 -34.19 19.77 14.14
N LEU A 365 -35.34 19.66 14.83
CA LEU A 365 -35.45 19.06 16.17
C LEU A 365 -36.76 18.24 16.28
N TYR A 366 -36.92 17.22 15.44
CA TYR A 366 -38.14 16.38 15.44
C TYR A 366 -37.96 14.87 15.15
N VAL A 367 -36.73 14.32 15.12
CA VAL A 367 -36.52 12.89 14.76
C VAL A 367 -35.67 12.09 15.77
N VAL A 368 -35.17 12.68 16.87
CA VAL A 368 -34.30 11.96 17.85
C VAL A 368 -34.80 12.08 19.31
N THR A 369 -36.06 12.41 19.54
CA THR A 369 -36.66 12.47 20.90
C THR A 369 -38.02 11.77 20.98
N ALA A 370 -38.09 10.52 20.54
CA ALA A 370 -39.22 9.61 20.78
C ALA A 370 -38.79 8.14 20.60
N ASN A 371 -38.10 7.56 21.59
CA ASN A 371 -38.10 6.12 21.93
C ASN A 371 -37.16 5.78 23.12
N LEU A 372 -37.18 6.62 24.16
CA LEU A 372 -36.70 6.25 25.48
C LEU A 372 -37.74 6.72 26.51
N LEU A 373 -38.08 5.83 27.45
CA LEU A 373 -38.97 6.04 28.60
C LEU A 373 -40.48 6.05 28.33
N GLU A 374 -41.05 4.89 27.99
CA GLU A 374 -42.13 4.37 28.85
C GLU A 374 -41.50 3.48 29.92
N GLN A 375 -41.85 3.72 31.19
CA GLN A 375 -41.23 3.09 32.35
C GLN A 375 -42.25 2.23 33.11
N ASN A 376 -41.75 1.11 33.62
CA ASN A 376 -42.18 0.45 34.86
C ASN A 376 -43.61 -0.09 34.96
N SER A 377 -43.69 -1.42 34.98
CA SER A 377 -44.59 -2.14 35.90
C SER A 377 -43.91 -3.42 36.40
N LYS A 378 -43.66 -3.47 37.71
CA LYS A 378 -43.35 -4.70 38.49
C LYS A 378 -44.56 -5.00 39.37
N PRO A 379 -44.81 -6.28 39.71
CA PRO A 379 -44.50 -6.67 41.10
C PRO A 379 -43.86 -8.07 41.29
N GLN A 380 -43.06 -8.14 42.37
CA GLN A 380 -42.74 -9.21 43.35
C GLN A 380 -43.02 -10.72 43.02
N ILE A 381 -42.02 -11.62 43.07
CA ILE A 381 -41.54 -12.42 44.25
C ILE A 381 -42.63 -13.40 44.77
N ASN A 382 -42.47 -14.74 44.71
CA ASN A 382 -41.61 -15.50 45.63
C ASN A 382 -41.31 -16.99 45.27
N SER A 383 -40.09 -17.44 45.61
CA SER A 383 -39.64 -18.78 46.08
C SER A 383 -40.14 -20.14 45.51
N GLN A 384 -39.19 -20.97 45.01
CA GLN A 384 -38.75 -22.30 45.52
C GLN A 384 -37.71 -22.92 44.53
N LYS A 385 -36.43 -23.11 44.90
CA LYS A 385 -35.75 -24.25 45.60
C LYS A 385 -35.34 -25.47 44.71
N THR A 386 -34.02 -25.59 44.47
CA THR A 386 -33.15 -26.81 44.51
C THR A 386 -33.63 -28.14 43.86
N GLU A 387 -32.90 -28.83 42.97
CA GLU A 387 -31.71 -29.67 43.28
C GLU A 387 -30.97 -30.27 42.04
N SER A 388 -29.74 -30.75 42.26
CA SER A 388 -29.06 -31.94 41.67
C SER A 388 -28.73 -32.10 40.17
N SER A 389 -27.42 -31.99 39.85
CA SER A 389 -26.56 -33.03 39.25
C SER A 389 -27.11 -34.07 38.24
N SER A 390 -26.51 -34.13 37.03
CA SER A 390 -25.83 -35.36 36.51
C SER A 390 -25.13 -35.13 35.14
N GLN A 391 -24.00 -35.82 34.91
CA GLN A 391 -23.46 -36.11 33.55
C GLN A 391 -24.11 -37.42 33.02
N PRO A 392 -24.08 -37.74 31.70
CA PRO A 392 -23.01 -38.64 31.22
C PRO A 392 -22.56 -38.58 29.74
N LYS A 393 -21.26 -38.82 29.53
CA LYS A 393 -20.55 -39.70 28.54
C LYS A 393 -20.91 -39.77 27.03
N LEU A 394 -19.84 -39.95 26.24
CA LEU A 394 -19.80 -40.29 24.81
C LEU A 394 -20.40 -41.68 24.47
N PRO A 395 -20.84 -41.89 23.21
CA PRO A 395 -20.77 -43.17 22.51
C PRO A 395 -19.49 -43.31 21.64
N LYS A 396 -19.12 -44.55 21.33
CA LYS A 396 -17.96 -44.93 20.51
C LYS A 396 -18.38 -45.38 19.09
N GLU A 397 -17.37 -45.73 18.31
CA GLU A 397 -17.40 -46.60 17.12
C GLU A 397 -17.85 -45.97 15.79
N PHE A 398 -16.87 -45.84 14.89
CA PHE A 398 -17.06 -45.76 13.45
C PHE A 398 -16.11 -46.77 12.79
N THR A 399 -16.66 -47.68 11.99
CA THR A 399 -15.89 -48.70 11.28
C THR A 399 -16.17 -48.57 9.78
N THR A 400 -15.13 -48.19 9.04
CA THR A 400 -14.88 -48.44 7.59
C THR A 400 -16.04 -48.39 6.58
N LEU A 401 -15.83 -47.63 5.50
CA LEU A 401 -15.77 -48.21 4.15
C LEU A 401 -14.91 -47.34 3.21
N LYS A 402 -14.38 -47.96 2.15
CA LYS A 402 -13.34 -47.41 1.26
C LYS A 402 -13.93 -46.58 0.11
N ALA A 403 -13.12 -45.69 -0.46
CA ALA A 403 -13.28 -45.19 -1.83
C ALA A 403 -12.06 -45.63 -2.66
N GLU A 404 -12.31 -46.10 -3.88
CA GLU A 404 -11.28 -46.60 -4.81
C GLU A 404 -10.68 -45.46 -5.63
N THR A 405 -9.42 -45.61 -6.05
CA THR A 405 -8.77 -44.75 -7.06
C THR A 405 -8.18 -45.64 -8.15
N ALA A 406 -8.38 -45.24 -9.41
CA ALA A 406 -7.77 -45.89 -10.57
C ALA A 406 -6.39 -45.28 -10.89
N PRO A 407 -5.43 -46.06 -11.41
CA PRO A 407 -4.05 -45.60 -11.58
C PRO A 407 -3.82 -44.86 -12.90
N ILE A 408 -2.82 -43.96 -12.91
CA ILE A 408 -2.19 -43.44 -14.13
C ILE A 408 -0.75 -43.99 -14.19
N ASP A 409 -0.39 -44.51 -15.37
CA ASP A 409 0.89 -45.16 -15.67
C ASP A 409 2.04 -44.13 -15.76
N THR A 410 3.17 -44.43 -15.12
CA THR A 410 4.43 -43.67 -15.19
C THR A 410 5.63 -44.58 -15.42
N SER A 411 5.55 -45.43 -16.44
CA SER A 411 6.67 -46.25 -16.92
C SER A 411 7.68 -45.44 -17.74
N GLY A 412 8.70 -44.88 -17.08
CA GLY A 412 9.76 -44.10 -17.77
C GLY A 412 10.99 -43.76 -16.93
N PHE A 413 11.98 -44.67 -16.92
CA PHE A 413 13.35 -44.53 -16.38
C PHE A 413 13.56 -44.50 -14.86
N LYS A 414 13.98 -45.66 -14.35
CA LYS A 414 14.70 -45.84 -13.08
C LYS A 414 16.14 -45.32 -13.18
N LEU A 415 16.64 -44.74 -12.09
CA LEU A 415 18.00 -44.98 -11.59
C LEU A 415 17.92 -45.14 -10.05
N ASN A 416 18.85 -45.88 -9.46
CA ASN A 416 18.55 -46.69 -8.28
C ASN A 416 18.77 -45.97 -6.95
N ASN A 417 17.73 -45.95 -6.09
CA ASN A 417 17.88 -45.76 -4.66
C ASN A 417 18.20 -47.10 -4.00
N GLU A 418 19.47 -47.36 -3.69
CA GLU A 418 19.87 -48.45 -2.77
C GLU A 418 21.15 -48.13 -1.95
N GLU A 419 21.63 -46.88 -1.98
CA GLU A 419 22.73 -46.36 -1.12
C GLU A 419 22.32 -45.14 -0.25
N LEU A 420 21.01 -44.88 -0.06
CA LEU A 420 20.52 -43.72 0.72
C LEU A 420 19.72 -44.07 1.99
N ASP A 421 19.22 -45.30 2.13
CA ASP A 421 18.38 -45.73 3.26
C ASP A 421 19.17 -46.24 4.49
N GLN A 422 20.45 -45.88 4.61
CA GLN A 422 21.24 -46.05 5.85
C GLN A 422 21.68 -44.72 6.49
N THR A 423 21.18 -43.58 5.98
CA THR A 423 21.41 -42.24 6.56
C THR A 423 20.14 -41.51 7.00
N ALA A 424 18.97 -42.14 6.88
CA ALA A 424 17.67 -41.48 7.09
C ALA A 424 17.16 -41.44 8.55
N GLU A 425 17.62 -42.33 9.44
CA GLU A 425 17.20 -42.31 10.86
C GLU A 425 18.13 -41.49 11.79
N ASP A 426 19.35 -41.14 11.34
CA ASP A 426 20.30 -40.30 12.10
C ASP A 426 20.17 -38.78 11.83
N PHE A 427 19.30 -38.35 10.89
CA PHE A 427 19.30 -36.97 10.36
C PHE A 427 18.08 -36.09 10.70
N MET A 428 17.22 -36.47 11.66
CA MET A 428 16.10 -35.63 12.11
C MET A 428 16.48 -34.52 13.13
N GLY A 429 17.73 -34.04 13.14
CA GLY A 429 18.29 -33.27 14.26
C GLY A 429 18.78 -31.85 14.01
N ASN A 430 19.05 -31.42 12.76
CA ASN A 430 19.71 -30.13 12.47
C ASN A 430 19.33 -29.57 11.08
N THR A 431 18.27 -28.77 11.00
CA THR A 431 18.03 -27.90 9.83
C THR A 431 18.63 -26.52 10.12
N ILE A 432 19.73 -26.18 9.46
CA ILE A 432 20.24 -24.80 9.46
C ILE A 432 19.43 -24.04 8.40
N ASP A 433 18.40 -23.32 8.84
CA ASP A 433 17.65 -22.43 7.96
C ASP A 433 18.33 -21.04 7.92
N THR A 434 19.34 -20.93 7.05
CA THR A 434 20.03 -19.66 6.76
C THR A 434 19.41 -18.96 5.56
N THR A 435 18.64 -17.91 5.82
CA THR A 435 18.17 -17.01 4.78
C THR A 435 19.17 -15.88 4.55
N LEU A 436 20.14 -16.16 3.67
CA LEU A 436 21.00 -15.13 3.07
C LEU A 436 20.14 -14.21 2.19
N ARG A 437 19.82 -13.01 2.69
CA ARG A 437 19.11 -11.96 1.95
C ARG A 437 20.11 -10.88 1.50
N PRO A 438 20.42 -10.76 0.19
CA PRO A 438 21.13 -9.60 -0.33
C PRO A 438 20.23 -8.36 -0.17
N SER A 439 20.59 -7.43 0.71
CA SER A 439 19.84 -6.18 0.89
C SER A 439 20.37 -5.06 0.00
N ARG A 440 19.47 -4.17 -0.42
CA ARG A 440 19.60 -3.24 -1.56
C ARG A 440 20.72 -2.18 -1.46
N ASN A 441 21.41 -2.11 -0.32
CA ASN A 441 22.34 -1.02 0.03
C ASN A 441 23.77 -1.51 0.39
N GLY A 442 24.17 -2.72 -0.01
CA GLY A 442 25.46 -3.31 0.41
C GLY A 442 25.50 -3.71 1.89
N VAL A 443 24.31 -3.97 2.44
CA VAL A 443 24.04 -4.30 3.85
C VAL A 443 23.72 -5.78 3.91
N VAL A 444 24.63 -6.63 4.41
CA VAL A 444 24.27 -8.03 4.60
C VAL A 444 23.50 -8.18 5.91
N GLU A 445 22.25 -8.63 5.79
CA GLU A 445 21.39 -9.02 6.92
C GLU A 445 21.33 -10.55 6.95
N PHE A 446 21.91 -11.13 8.00
CA PHE A 446 21.87 -12.57 8.23
C PHE A 446 20.79 -12.90 9.25
N THR A 447 19.77 -13.65 8.86
CA THR A 447 18.84 -14.30 9.81
C THR A 447 19.21 -15.77 9.94
N ILE A 448 19.41 -16.23 11.17
CA ILE A 448 19.84 -17.59 11.46
C ILE A 448 18.91 -18.22 12.51
N ALA A 449 18.21 -19.29 12.12
CA ALA A 449 17.55 -20.19 13.05
C ALA A 449 18.56 -21.23 13.54
N ALA A 450 19.22 -20.96 14.68
CA ALA A 450 20.47 -21.63 15.04
C ALA A 450 20.55 -22.16 16.49
N THR A 451 21.28 -23.27 16.63
CA THR A 451 22.02 -23.63 17.84
C THR A 451 23.42 -22.99 17.79
N ASP A 452 24.17 -22.99 18.90
CA ASP A 452 25.55 -22.47 18.92
C ASP A 452 26.47 -23.19 17.91
N ASP A 453 26.24 -24.48 17.63
CA ASP A 453 26.99 -25.29 16.65
C ASP A 453 26.71 -24.91 15.20
N ALA A 454 25.52 -24.36 14.90
CA ALA A 454 25.20 -23.91 13.54
C ALA A 454 26.10 -22.75 13.09
N LEU A 455 26.53 -21.88 14.02
CA LEU A 455 27.51 -20.83 13.74
C LEU A 455 28.91 -21.37 13.43
N SER A 456 29.30 -22.55 13.95
CA SER A 456 30.56 -23.20 13.58
C SER A 456 30.55 -23.55 12.10
N LYS A 457 29.50 -24.27 11.66
CA LYS A 457 29.33 -24.75 10.29
C LYS A 457 29.30 -23.60 9.27
N LEU A 458 28.60 -22.50 9.58
CA LEU A 458 28.51 -21.33 8.71
C LEU A 458 29.82 -20.51 8.64
N ASN A 459 30.67 -20.60 9.67
CA ASN A 459 32.02 -20.05 9.63
C ASN A 459 32.97 -20.96 8.82
N GLU A 460 32.79 -22.28 8.90
CA GLU A 460 33.53 -23.28 8.11
C GLU A 460 33.19 -23.24 6.61
N THR A 461 31.93 -22.96 6.23
CA THR A 461 31.54 -22.76 4.81
C THR A 461 32.01 -21.43 4.21
N GLY A 462 32.53 -20.51 5.02
CA GLY A 462 33.04 -19.21 4.59
C GLY A 462 31.95 -18.17 4.29
N GLU A 463 30.68 -18.44 4.60
CA GLU A 463 29.55 -17.54 4.34
C GLU A 463 29.68 -16.18 5.06
N PHE A 464 30.34 -16.16 6.23
CA PHE A 464 30.69 -14.91 6.94
C PHE A 464 31.93 -14.19 6.38
N GLY A 465 32.21 -14.33 5.08
CA GLY A 465 33.36 -13.71 4.41
C GLY A 465 33.24 -12.18 4.21
N GLN A 466 32.06 -11.59 4.43
CA GLN A 466 31.79 -10.16 4.22
C GLN A 466 31.40 -9.43 5.52
N PRO A 467 31.52 -8.10 5.59
CA PRO A 467 31.00 -7.31 6.70
C PRO A 467 29.49 -7.50 6.89
N ILE A 468 29.06 -7.85 8.09
CA ILE A 468 27.65 -8.04 8.45
C ILE A 468 27.16 -6.72 9.03
N LYS A 469 26.10 -6.13 8.50
CA LYS A 469 25.55 -4.90 9.13
C LYS A 469 24.51 -5.25 10.19
N THR A 470 23.69 -6.27 9.93
CA THR A 470 22.68 -6.76 10.87
C THR A 470 22.76 -8.28 10.99
N LEU A 471 22.87 -8.79 12.22
CA LEU A 471 22.79 -10.22 12.52
C LEU A 471 21.57 -10.48 13.40
N LYS A 472 20.64 -11.31 12.92
CA LYS A 472 19.45 -11.74 13.65
C LYS A 472 19.55 -13.22 13.97
N ILE A 473 19.45 -13.55 15.26
CA ILE A 473 19.46 -14.94 15.75
C ILE A 473 18.11 -15.24 16.40
N CYS A 474 17.42 -16.25 15.87
CA CYS A 474 16.11 -16.70 16.33
C CYS A 474 16.17 -18.20 16.63
N GLY A 475 16.64 -18.57 17.82
CA GLY A 475 17.00 -19.94 18.15
C GLY A 475 16.68 -20.31 19.60
N GLU A 476 15.78 -21.27 19.80
CA GLU A 476 15.33 -21.70 21.14
C GLU A 476 16.47 -22.22 22.04
N LYS A 477 17.52 -22.78 21.43
CA LYS A 477 18.66 -23.40 22.12
C LYS A 477 19.94 -22.57 22.07
N PHE A 478 19.92 -21.37 21.49
CA PHE A 478 21.10 -20.52 21.37
C PHE A 478 21.49 -19.93 22.74
N THR A 479 22.68 -20.27 23.23
CA THR A 479 23.22 -19.81 24.52
C THR A 479 24.14 -18.60 24.38
N GLY A 480 24.68 -18.35 23.19
CA GLY A 480 25.67 -17.30 22.93
C GLY A 480 27.12 -17.81 22.88
N GLU A 481 27.37 -19.09 23.12
CA GLU A 481 28.67 -19.71 22.83
C GLU A 481 29.08 -19.56 21.36
N GLY A 482 28.13 -19.65 20.43
CA GLY A 482 28.39 -19.59 19.00
C GLY A 482 28.95 -18.23 18.53
N PHE A 483 28.83 -17.16 19.34
CA PHE A 483 29.49 -15.88 19.06
C PHE A 483 31.02 -16.01 18.92
N LYS A 484 31.64 -17.05 19.50
CA LYS A 484 33.08 -17.34 19.34
C LYS A 484 33.51 -17.51 17.87
N TYR A 485 32.60 -17.98 17.01
CA TYR A 485 32.84 -18.17 15.56
C TYR A 485 32.66 -16.88 14.74
N LEU A 486 32.14 -15.82 15.37
CA LEU A 486 31.92 -14.51 14.76
C LEU A 486 32.89 -13.44 15.29
N GLU A 487 33.82 -13.79 16.19
CA GLU A 487 34.81 -12.85 16.70
C GLU A 487 35.64 -12.23 15.55
N GLY A 488 35.90 -10.92 15.65
CA GLY A 488 36.62 -10.16 14.63
C GLY A 488 35.83 -9.83 13.35
N LYS A 489 34.59 -10.32 13.20
CA LYS A 489 33.68 -9.86 12.13
C LYS A 489 33.17 -8.45 12.45
N TYR A 490 33.06 -7.60 11.43
CA TYR A 490 32.31 -6.35 11.56
C TYR A 490 30.82 -6.70 11.68
N ILE A 491 30.22 -6.38 12.83
CA ILE A 491 28.78 -6.48 13.11
C ILE A 491 28.33 -5.20 13.83
N SER A 492 27.41 -4.43 13.23
CA SER A 492 26.92 -3.17 13.81
C SER A 492 25.59 -3.28 14.54
N ARG A 493 24.65 -4.10 14.06
CA ARG A 493 23.37 -4.40 14.74
C ARG A 493 23.25 -5.88 15.03
N ILE A 494 22.82 -6.23 16.24
CA ILE A 494 22.46 -7.61 16.62
C ILE A 494 21.02 -7.63 17.14
N VAL A 495 20.24 -8.63 16.71
CA VAL A 495 18.86 -8.89 17.16
C VAL A 495 18.80 -10.32 17.73
N LEU A 496 18.46 -10.47 19.01
CA LEU A 496 18.42 -11.76 19.71
C LEU A 496 17.01 -12.11 20.17
N ASP A 497 16.45 -13.16 19.57
CA ASP A 497 15.21 -13.80 19.99
C ASP A 497 15.52 -15.25 20.39
N THR A 498 16.10 -15.40 21.58
CA THR A 498 16.82 -16.62 21.98
C THR A 498 16.56 -16.93 23.46
N PRO A 499 15.48 -17.67 23.79
CA PRO A 499 15.09 -17.97 25.18
C PRO A 499 16.15 -18.69 26.03
N ALA A 500 17.14 -19.35 25.41
CA ALA A 500 18.24 -20.01 26.11
C ALA A 500 19.40 -19.07 26.52
N LEU A 501 19.46 -17.84 25.99
CA LEU A 501 20.53 -16.87 26.23
C LEU A 501 20.66 -16.49 27.71
N ASP A 502 21.90 -16.44 28.21
CA ASP A 502 22.23 -16.14 29.60
C ASP A 502 23.27 -14.99 29.75
N ASP A 503 23.66 -14.72 31.00
CA ASP A 503 24.64 -13.69 31.34
C ASP A 503 26.00 -13.88 30.66
N GLU A 504 26.42 -15.12 30.41
CA GLU A 504 27.71 -15.42 29.79
C GLU A 504 27.63 -15.25 28.26
N GLY A 505 26.50 -15.65 27.67
CA GLY A 505 26.15 -15.31 26.28
C GLY A 505 26.18 -13.81 26.00
N ILE A 506 25.55 -13.00 26.87
CA ILE A 506 25.61 -11.53 26.78
C ILE A 506 27.03 -11.00 27.00
N ALA A 507 27.81 -11.54 27.94
CA ALA A 507 29.18 -11.09 28.19
C ALA A 507 30.11 -11.27 26.96
N ARG A 508 29.85 -12.27 26.11
CA ARG A 508 30.59 -12.50 24.85
C ARG A 508 30.38 -11.38 23.82
N LEU A 509 29.31 -10.58 23.91
CA LEU A 509 29.07 -9.45 23.00
C LEU A 509 30.18 -8.37 23.05
N LYS A 510 30.97 -8.33 24.14
CA LYS A 510 32.16 -7.46 24.27
C LYS A 510 33.23 -7.70 23.21
N LYS A 511 33.17 -8.80 22.47
CA LYS A 511 34.06 -9.12 21.34
C LYS A 511 33.72 -8.36 20.05
N PHE A 512 32.50 -7.84 19.92
CA PHE A 512 32.07 -7.08 18.74
C PHE A 512 32.37 -5.59 18.91
N SER A 513 33.58 -5.18 18.53
CA SER A 513 34.05 -3.78 18.65
C SER A 513 33.23 -2.76 17.85
N SER A 514 32.44 -3.22 16.87
CA SER A 514 31.61 -2.41 15.98
C SER A 514 30.13 -2.36 16.36
N LEU A 515 29.72 -3.08 17.41
CA LEU A 515 28.31 -3.21 17.81
C LEU A 515 27.79 -1.89 18.39
N SER A 516 26.92 -1.22 17.62
CA SER A 516 26.24 0.02 18.01
C SER A 516 24.80 -0.20 18.47
N ASP A 517 24.12 -1.18 17.89
CA ASP A 517 22.68 -1.38 18.05
C ASP A 517 22.39 -2.81 18.54
N LEU A 518 21.62 -2.95 19.63
CA LEU A 518 21.25 -4.26 20.18
C LEU A 518 19.75 -4.34 20.53
N GLU A 519 19.06 -5.31 19.95
CA GLU A 519 17.67 -5.66 20.25
C GLU A 519 17.60 -7.01 20.99
N LEU A 520 16.98 -7.03 22.17
CA LEU A 520 16.71 -8.24 22.95
C LEU A 520 15.20 -8.50 22.99
N VAL A 521 14.78 -9.55 22.28
CA VAL A 521 13.36 -9.93 22.10
C VAL A 521 12.90 -10.94 23.15
N THR A 522 13.66 -12.02 23.36
CA THR A 522 13.42 -12.98 24.44
C THR A 522 14.73 -13.45 25.08
N ALA A 523 14.81 -13.34 26.40
CA ALA A 523 15.98 -13.72 27.21
C ALA A 523 15.60 -13.79 28.72
N PRO A 524 14.86 -14.83 29.18
CA PRO A 524 14.36 -14.93 30.55
C PRO A 524 15.43 -15.19 31.63
N LYS A 525 16.69 -15.47 31.25
CA LYS A 525 17.78 -15.80 32.18
C LYS A 525 18.72 -14.63 32.54
N LEU A 526 18.50 -13.44 31.98
CA LEU A 526 19.44 -12.32 32.15
C LEU A 526 19.33 -11.68 33.54
N THR A 527 20.47 -11.37 34.16
CA THR A 527 20.56 -10.74 35.48
C THR A 527 21.29 -9.40 35.44
N GLY A 528 21.58 -8.80 36.60
CA GLY A 528 22.45 -7.62 36.70
C GLY A 528 23.82 -7.76 36.05
N LYS A 529 24.34 -9.00 35.91
CA LYS A 529 25.61 -9.28 35.21
C LYS A 529 25.51 -8.98 33.71
N SER A 530 24.39 -9.35 33.06
CA SER A 530 24.11 -8.96 31.67
C SER A 530 24.05 -7.45 31.54
N GLY A 531 23.25 -6.77 32.37
CA GLY A 531 23.10 -5.32 32.34
C GLY A 531 24.44 -4.60 32.41
N LYS A 532 25.30 -4.97 33.38
CA LYS A 532 26.66 -4.42 33.50
C LYS A 532 27.54 -4.74 32.29
N SER A 533 27.47 -5.96 31.77
CA SER A 533 28.26 -6.36 30.60
C SER A 533 27.90 -5.57 29.35
N LEU A 534 26.64 -5.16 29.22
CA LEU A 534 26.14 -4.29 28.16
C LEU A 534 26.50 -2.81 28.40
N GLY A 535 26.46 -2.35 29.65
CA GLY A 535 26.94 -1.01 30.03
C GLY A 535 28.42 -0.78 29.74
N GLU A 536 29.23 -1.84 29.77
CA GLU A 536 30.66 -1.79 29.42
C GLU A 536 30.95 -1.79 27.91
N LEU A 537 29.94 -1.88 27.03
CA LEU A 537 30.17 -1.92 25.57
C LEU A 537 30.62 -0.55 25.01
N PRO A 538 31.73 -0.52 24.23
CA PRO A 538 32.40 0.74 23.87
C PRO A 538 31.72 1.54 22.74
N GLN A 539 30.81 0.93 21.97
CA GLN A 539 30.12 1.57 20.84
C GLN A 539 28.58 1.50 20.93
N LEU A 540 28.03 0.77 21.93
CA LEU A 540 26.58 0.58 22.06
C LEU A 540 25.90 1.93 22.30
N ASN A 541 25.19 2.42 21.29
CA ASN A 541 24.51 3.72 21.29
C ASN A 541 22.98 3.59 21.35
N CYS A 542 22.44 2.45 20.89
CA CYS A 542 21.02 2.17 20.77
C CYS A 542 20.73 0.79 21.37
N MET A 543 19.71 0.72 22.23
CA MET A 543 19.26 -0.54 22.80
C MET A 543 17.75 -0.65 22.82
N GLU A 544 17.25 -1.80 22.37
CA GLU A 544 15.84 -2.16 22.41
C GLU A 544 15.64 -3.37 23.32
N LEU A 545 14.71 -3.24 24.27
CA LEU A 545 14.39 -4.25 25.27
C LEU A 545 12.90 -4.59 25.18
N ASN A 546 12.60 -5.78 24.69
CA ASN A 546 11.24 -6.33 24.58
C ASN A 546 11.03 -7.53 25.54
N LEU A 547 11.75 -7.50 26.66
CA LEU A 547 11.84 -8.60 27.62
C LEU A 547 10.75 -8.50 28.69
N PRO A 548 9.75 -9.41 28.76
CA PRO A 548 8.79 -9.41 29.85
C PRO A 548 9.52 -9.69 31.18
N GLY A 549 9.42 -8.75 32.14
CA GLY A 549 9.92 -8.96 33.49
C GLY A 549 11.37 -8.54 33.79
N LEU A 550 11.96 -7.59 33.04
CA LEU A 550 13.27 -6.98 33.36
C LEU A 550 13.47 -6.72 34.87
N SER A 551 14.60 -7.18 35.42
CA SER A 551 14.99 -6.95 36.82
C SER A 551 15.57 -5.56 37.04
N ASN A 552 15.55 -5.10 38.30
CA ASN A 552 16.09 -3.79 38.67
C ASN A 552 17.63 -3.80 38.60
N GLU A 553 18.26 -4.92 38.93
CA GLU A 553 19.72 -5.10 38.85
C GLU A 553 20.21 -5.03 37.41
N PHE A 554 19.44 -5.54 36.43
CA PHE A 554 19.77 -5.43 35.00
C PHE A 554 19.83 -3.96 34.57
N LEU A 555 18.79 -3.17 34.88
CA LEU A 555 18.74 -1.76 34.49
C LEU A 555 19.77 -0.89 35.23
N LEU A 556 20.10 -1.24 36.48
CA LEU A 556 21.18 -0.58 37.23
C LEU A 556 22.57 -0.90 36.65
N GLY A 557 22.81 -2.13 36.20
CA GLY A 557 24.04 -2.47 35.49
C GLY A 557 24.13 -1.76 34.13
N LEU A 558 23.02 -1.67 33.41
CA LEU A 558 22.95 -0.96 32.12
C LEU A 558 23.18 0.55 32.28
N SER A 559 22.76 1.14 33.42
CA SER A 559 22.89 2.59 33.64
C SER A 559 24.30 3.09 33.93
N GLU A 560 25.28 2.18 34.05
CA GLU A 560 26.71 2.49 34.01
C GLU A 560 27.21 2.82 32.58
N SER A 561 26.38 2.64 31.53
CA SER A 561 26.75 2.88 30.14
C SER A 561 27.13 4.33 29.86
N LYS A 562 28.31 4.52 29.26
CA LYS A 562 28.81 5.83 28.84
C LYS A 562 28.41 6.20 27.41
N ASN A 563 27.90 5.25 26.62
CA ASN A 563 27.68 5.42 25.18
C ASN A 563 26.19 5.35 24.78
N LEU A 564 25.35 4.74 25.62
CA LEU A 564 23.92 4.57 25.34
C LEU A 564 23.21 5.93 25.27
N LYS A 565 22.65 6.22 24.09
CA LYS A 565 21.91 7.44 23.74
C LYS A 565 20.42 7.19 23.54
N HIS A 566 20.04 6.03 23.02
CA HIS A 566 18.66 5.65 22.70
C HIS A 566 18.28 4.37 23.41
N LEU A 567 17.15 4.38 24.13
CA LEU A 567 16.66 3.21 24.88
C LEU A 567 15.15 3.02 24.66
N PHE A 568 14.79 1.87 24.09
CA PHE A 568 13.40 1.49 23.82
C PHE A 568 12.97 0.37 24.78
N LEU A 569 12.02 0.66 25.66
CA LEU A 569 11.46 -0.26 26.67
C LEU A 569 10.06 -0.69 26.24
N ARG A 570 9.90 -1.96 25.87
CA ARG A 570 8.66 -2.53 25.35
C ARG A 570 8.07 -3.56 26.33
N CYS A 571 6.74 -3.59 26.41
CA CYS A 571 5.96 -4.65 27.07
C CYS A 571 6.12 -4.74 28.60
N HIS A 572 5.96 -3.62 29.29
CA HIS A 572 5.93 -3.55 30.75
C HIS A 572 4.64 -2.89 31.26
N LYS A 573 3.67 -3.68 31.73
CA LYS A 573 2.37 -3.19 32.23
C LYS A 573 2.51 -2.05 33.25
N GLU A 574 3.52 -2.15 34.10
CA GLU A 574 4.03 -1.09 34.95
C GLU A 574 5.51 -0.91 34.61
N ILE A 575 5.98 0.34 34.49
CA ILE A 575 7.39 0.66 34.70
C ILE A 575 7.49 1.27 36.09
N PRO A 576 7.86 0.47 37.12
CA PRO A 576 8.08 1.01 38.45
C PRO A 576 9.05 2.17 38.43
N ASP A 577 8.73 3.23 39.16
CA ASP A 577 9.59 4.39 39.41
C ASP A 577 11.03 4.01 39.81
N THR A 578 11.19 2.86 40.48
CA THR A 578 12.50 2.29 40.85
C THR A 578 13.37 1.92 39.65
N LYS A 579 12.78 1.50 38.52
CA LYS A 579 13.49 1.17 37.27
C LYS A 579 13.98 2.41 36.54
N LEU A 580 13.12 3.43 36.39
CA LEU A 580 13.51 4.70 35.75
C LEU A 580 14.53 5.48 36.59
N LYS A 581 14.46 5.38 37.92
CA LYS A 581 15.43 6.01 38.81
C LYS A 581 16.85 5.46 38.62
N ALA A 582 17.01 4.19 38.26
CA ALA A 582 18.32 3.63 37.89
C ALA A 582 18.81 4.23 36.57
N LEU A 583 17.97 4.24 35.53
CA LEU A 583 18.31 4.80 34.21
C LEU A 583 18.60 6.31 34.22
N ALA A 584 18.07 7.07 35.19
CA ALA A 584 18.37 8.49 35.36
C ALA A 584 19.86 8.79 35.63
N THR A 585 20.66 7.77 35.98
CA THR A 585 22.12 7.92 36.13
C THR A 585 22.90 7.83 34.83
N CYS A 586 22.28 7.38 33.72
CA CYS A 586 22.93 7.30 32.41
C CYS A 586 23.41 8.70 31.97
N PRO A 587 24.73 8.92 31.77
CA PRO A 587 25.26 10.25 31.47
C PRO A 587 24.82 10.80 30.11
N ASN A 588 24.65 9.95 29.09
CA ASN A 588 24.47 10.35 27.69
C ASN A 588 23.13 9.91 27.07
N LEU A 589 22.16 9.50 27.90
CA LEU A 589 20.85 9.06 27.43
C LEU A 589 20.02 10.27 26.99
N GLU A 590 19.71 10.31 25.69
CA GLU A 590 19.09 11.43 24.96
C GLU A 590 17.64 11.11 24.55
N ASP A 591 17.33 9.83 24.35
CA ASP A 591 16.04 9.31 23.88
C ASP A 591 15.60 8.10 24.73
N ILE A 592 14.38 8.18 25.25
CA ILE A 592 13.70 7.07 25.92
C ILE A 592 12.33 6.89 25.30
N SER A 593 12.04 5.67 24.86
CA SER A 593 10.70 5.28 24.42
C SER A 593 10.16 4.16 25.30
N ILE A 594 8.96 4.34 25.83
CA ILE A 594 8.24 3.43 26.72
C ILE A 594 6.96 2.98 26.03
N CYS A 595 6.67 1.67 26.09
CA CYS A 595 5.55 1.08 25.34
C CYS A 595 4.69 0.13 26.18
N ASN A 596 3.37 0.28 26.08
CA ASN A 596 2.35 -0.56 26.74
C ASN A 596 2.47 -0.58 28.28
N ALA A 597 2.60 0.61 28.88
CA ALA A 597 2.82 0.82 30.31
C ALA A 597 1.86 1.86 30.89
N LEU A 598 1.45 1.69 32.15
CA LEU A 598 0.82 2.77 32.93
C LEU A 598 1.85 3.87 33.26
N VAL A 599 1.48 5.13 33.03
CA VAL A 599 2.32 6.32 33.25
C VAL A 599 1.72 7.16 34.38
N GLU A 600 2.39 7.14 35.53
CA GLU A 600 1.99 7.89 36.73
C GLU A 600 2.56 9.33 36.73
N VAL A 601 1.99 10.19 37.56
CA VAL A 601 2.50 11.55 37.80
C VAL A 601 3.93 11.54 38.35
N SER A 602 4.30 10.54 39.15
CA SER A 602 5.66 10.37 39.68
C SER A 602 6.66 9.95 38.59
N THR A 603 6.26 9.07 37.68
CA THR A 603 7.03 8.65 36.50
C THR A 603 7.48 9.87 35.69
N ILE A 604 6.54 10.77 35.35
CA ILE A 604 6.86 12.00 34.60
C ILE A 604 7.77 12.95 35.41
N LYS A 605 7.61 13.03 36.73
CA LYS A 605 8.51 13.83 37.58
C LYS A 605 9.93 13.25 37.63
N LEU A 606 10.09 11.93 37.58
CA LEU A 606 11.40 11.28 37.55
C LEU A 606 12.15 11.53 36.24
N LEU A 607 11.45 11.67 35.11
CA LEU A 607 12.07 12.02 33.81
C LEU A 607 12.82 13.37 33.85
N ARG A 608 12.49 14.28 34.78
CA ARG A 608 13.24 15.54 35.01
C ARG A 608 14.67 15.32 35.51
N ASN A 609 15.00 14.15 36.04
CA ASN A 609 16.34 13.85 36.57
C ASN A 609 17.33 13.43 35.47
N PHE A 610 16.85 13.10 34.27
CA PHE A 610 17.68 12.74 33.13
C PHE A 610 18.25 14.02 32.51
N LYS A 611 19.58 14.18 32.56
CA LYS A 611 20.24 15.45 32.23
C LYS A 611 20.17 15.84 30.75
N ASN A 612 20.18 14.84 29.86
CA ASN A 612 20.31 15.03 28.41
C ASN A 612 19.08 14.55 27.61
N LEU A 613 18.03 14.08 28.31
CA LEU A 613 16.80 13.58 27.70
C LEU A 613 16.10 14.69 26.90
N ASN A 614 15.97 14.49 25.60
CA ASN A 614 15.37 15.44 24.66
C ASN A 614 14.31 14.79 23.75
N VAL A 615 14.32 13.47 23.58
CA VAL A 615 13.24 12.70 22.94
C VAL A 615 12.54 11.82 23.98
N LEU A 616 11.20 11.78 23.94
CA LEU A 616 10.38 10.88 24.77
C LEU A 616 9.28 10.21 23.93
N GLY A 617 9.24 8.88 23.94
CA GLY A 617 8.11 8.09 23.43
C GLY A 617 7.28 7.49 24.57
N LEU A 618 5.96 7.63 24.53
CA LEU A 618 4.97 7.02 25.43
C LEU A 618 3.85 6.42 24.57
N VAL A 619 4.00 5.15 24.20
CA VAL A 619 3.26 4.51 23.11
C VAL A 619 2.36 3.41 23.64
N GLY A 620 1.05 3.43 23.32
CA GLY A 620 0.12 2.46 23.93
C GLY A 620 0.10 2.55 25.46
N CYS A 621 0.58 3.67 26.01
CA CYS A 621 0.65 3.92 27.43
C CYS A 621 -0.67 4.49 27.92
N GLU A 622 -1.18 3.95 29.03
CA GLU A 622 -2.30 4.51 29.78
C GLU A 622 -1.77 5.60 30.71
N PHE A 623 -2.51 6.69 30.91
CA PHE A 623 -2.07 7.80 31.77
C PHE A 623 -2.93 7.90 33.03
N GLU A 624 -2.29 8.01 34.19
CA GLU A 624 -2.96 8.46 35.42
C GLU A 624 -3.55 9.88 35.19
N PRO A 625 -4.72 10.21 35.77
CA PRO A 625 -5.23 11.57 35.77
C PRO A 625 -4.15 12.61 36.15
N LEU A 626 -4.02 13.66 35.33
CA LEU A 626 -3.00 14.72 35.42
C LEU A 626 -1.56 14.34 35.00
N ALA A 627 -1.20 13.06 34.80
CA ALA A 627 0.15 12.68 34.36
C ALA A 627 0.50 13.28 32.99
N ALA A 628 -0.42 13.20 32.03
CA ALA A 628 -0.27 13.81 30.71
C ALA A 628 -0.12 15.35 30.75
N ALA A 629 -0.62 15.99 31.81
CA ALA A 629 -0.46 17.43 32.02
C ALA A 629 0.96 17.80 32.47
N GLU A 630 1.63 16.93 33.23
CA GLU A 630 3.01 17.15 33.70
C GLU A 630 4.04 17.02 32.56
N LEU A 631 3.71 16.38 31.42
CA LEU A 631 4.59 16.36 30.23
C LEU A 631 5.03 17.77 29.80
N SER A 632 4.13 18.75 29.94
CA SER A 632 4.40 20.16 29.62
C SER A 632 5.47 20.85 30.50
N THR A 633 5.93 20.17 31.56
CA THR A 633 6.99 20.64 32.46
C THR A 633 8.38 20.14 32.09
N LEU A 634 8.48 19.18 31.16
CA LEU A 634 9.74 18.64 30.68
C LEU A 634 10.35 19.54 29.61
N ASN A 635 11.68 19.51 29.46
CA ASN A 635 12.40 20.29 28.44
C ASN A 635 12.77 19.41 27.24
N LEU A 636 11.75 18.89 26.54
CA LEU A 636 11.90 17.96 25.43
C LEU A 636 11.82 18.67 24.08
N GLU A 637 12.56 18.17 23.09
CA GLU A 637 12.50 18.59 21.69
C GLU A 637 11.54 17.72 20.85
N SER A 638 11.39 16.45 21.20
CA SER A 638 10.51 15.52 20.50
C SER A 638 9.67 14.71 21.50
N ILE A 639 8.37 14.61 21.25
CA ILE A 639 7.45 13.80 22.05
C ILE A 639 6.62 12.92 21.11
N SER A 640 6.50 11.64 21.44
CA SER A 640 5.56 10.70 20.80
C SER A 640 4.58 10.18 21.86
N ILE A 641 3.28 10.35 21.65
CA ILE A 641 2.22 10.08 22.66
C ILE A 641 0.94 9.55 22.02
N ASP A 642 0.15 8.76 22.76
CA ASP A 642 -1.20 8.36 22.36
C ASP A 642 -2.26 9.42 22.68
N TYR A 643 -3.14 9.71 21.72
CA TYR A 643 -4.15 10.75 21.80
C TYR A 643 -5.37 10.36 22.63
N SER A 644 -5.73 9.07 22.63
CA SER A 644 -6.91 8.58 23.36
C SER A 644 -6.85 8.87 24.85
N GLU A 645 -5.64 8.96 25.41
CA GLU A 645 -5.38 9.17 26.83
C GLU A 645 -5.20 10.65 27.20
N MET A 646 -5.30 11.58 26.25
CA MET A 646 -5.12 13.02 26.48
C MET A 646 -6.40 13.82 26.22
N ASN A 647 -6.86 14.57 27.22
CA ASN A 647 -7.93 15.54 27.00
C ASN A 647 -7.40 16.86 26.41
N GLY A 648 -8.29 17.63 25.80
CA GLY A 648 -7.93 18.88 25.13
C GLY A 648 -7.30 19.96 26.01
N LYS A 649 -7.48 19.91 27.34
CA LYS A 649 -6.82 20.85 28.27
C LYS A 649 -5.36 20.48 28.50
N GLU A 650 -5.04 19.19 28.57
CA GLU A 650 -3.65 18.70 28.61
C GLU A 650 -2.96 18.97 27.28
N PHE A 651 -3.62 18.69 26.16
CA PHE A 651 -3.06 18.95 24.83
C PHE A 651 -2.76 20.44 24.60
N PHE A 652 -3.61 21.34 25.14
CA PHE A 652 -3.31 22.78 25.16
C PHE A 652 -2.06 23.14 25.99
N LYS A 653 -1.71 22.40 27.05
CA LYS A 653 -0.47 22.65 27.81
C LYS A 653 0.77 22.36 26.97
N LEU A 654 0.76 21.32 26.14
CA LEU A 654 1.88 20.99 25.24
C LEU A 654 2.20 22.15 24.27
N THR A 655 1.21 22.94 23.84
CA THR A 655 1.46 24.13 22.99
C THR A 655 2.45 25.13 23.60
N LYS A 656 2.55 25.18 24.94
CA LYS A 656 3.40 26.11 25.69
C LYS A 656 4.86 25.66 25.82
N MET A 657 5.20 24.42 25.44
CA MET A 657 6.56 23.88 25.54
C MET A 657 7.47 24.53 24.50
N LYS A 658 8.31 25.48 24.91
CA LYS A 658 9.17 26.26 24.00
C LYS A 658 10.24 25.43 23.29
N SER A 659 10.72 24.36 23.93
CA SER A 659 11.75 23.45 23.38
C SER A 659 11.21 22.47 22.34
N LEU A 660 9.90 22.18 22.38
CA LEU A 660 9.27 21.17 21.53
C LEU A 660 9.35 21.60 20.06
N LYS A 661 9.96 20.75 19.22
CA LYS A 661 10.13 20.88 17.76
C LYS A 661 9.34 19.82 16.99
N THR A 662 9.17 18.62 17.55
CA THR A 662 8.42 17.51 16.95
C THR A 662 7.40 16.97 17.93
N LEU A 663 6.17 16.73 17.44
CA LEU A 663 5.12 16.07 18.21
C LEU A 663 4.51 14.98 17.33
N ASN A 664 4.69 13.71 17.70
CA ASN A 664 4.05 12.58 17.07
C ASN A 664 2.86 12.17 17.93
N VAL A 665 1.67 12.13 17.32
CA VAL A 665 0.43 11.79 18.02
C VAL A 665 -0.16 10.51 17.44
N LEU A 666 -0.37 9.52 18.30
CA LEU A 666 -0.90 8.20 17.98
C LEU A 666 -2.39 8.13 18.30
N GLY A 667 -3.13 7.19 17.70
CA GLY A 667 -4.53 6.90 18.06
C GLY A 667 -5.54 7.13 16.92
N GLU A 668 -6.58 6.30 16.88
CA GLU A 668 -7.68 6.37 15.88
C GLU A 668 -8.31 7.77 15.81
N ASN A 669 -8.67 8.34 16.96
CA ASN A 669 -9.36 9.64 17.05
C ASN A 669 -8.43 10.87 16.94
N ALA A 670 -7.12 10.66 16.72
CA ALA A 670 -6.15 11.74 16.67
C ALA A 670 -6.31 12.60 15.41
N VAL A 671 -6.48 11.95 14.25
CA VAL A 671 -6.45 12.58 12.91
C VAL A 671 -7.50 13.69 12.78
N ASP A 672 -8.69 13.49 13.34
CA ASP A 672 -9.79 14.44 13.25
C ASP A 672 -9.91 15.45 14.39
N SER A 673 -9.09 15.30 15.42
CA SER A 673 -9.15 16.12 16.64
C SER A 673 -9.13 17.63 16.37
N PHE A 674 -10.15 18.32 16.88
CA PHE A 674 -10.18 19.77 17.02
C PHE A 674 -8.93 20.30 17.76
N TYR A 675 -8.42 19.56 18.75
CA TYR A 675 -7.26 19.97 19.54
C TYR A 675 -5.94 19.84 18.77
N LEU A 676 -5.80 18.84 17.88
CA LEU A 676 -4.65 18.78 16.96
C LEU A 676 -4.69 19.92 15.94
N LYS A 677 -5.86 20.20 15.36
CA LYS A 677 -6.09 21.33 14.43
C LYS A 677 -5.75 22.67 15.13
N LEU A 678 -6.18 22.86 16.39
CA LEU A 678 -5.88 24.03 17.21
C LEU A 678 -4.40 24.14 17.64
N PHE A 679 -3.73 23.03 17.91
CA PHE A 679 -2.29 23.01 18.20
C PHE A 679 -1.50 23.44 16.97
N ARG A 680 -1.79 22.86 15.79
CA ARG A 680 -1.12 23.20 14.53
C ARG A 680 -1.27 24.68 14.17
N ALA A 681 -2.41 25.29 14.49
CA ALA A 681 -2.64 26.73 14.34
C ALA A 681 -1.84 27.60 15.34
N ARG A 682 -1.55 27.09 16.55
CA ARG A 682 -0.80 27.83 17.59
C ARG A 682 0.71 27.60 17.57
N ARG A 683 1.15 26.44 17.06
CA ARG A 683 2.55 26.00 16.97
C ARG A 683 2.87 25.49 15.56
N PRO A 684 2.79 26.35 14.53
CA PRO A 684 3.16 25.98 13.16
C PRO A 684 4.66 25.72 13.00
N ASP A 685 5.48 26.11 13.98
CA ASP A 685 6.90 25.80 14.13
C ASP A 685 7.18 24.35 14.55
N VAL A 686 6.17 23.63 15.06
CA VAL A 686 6.29 22.23 15.49
C VAL A 686 5.88 21.29 14.37
N LYS A 687 6.76 20.34 14.03
CA LYS A 687 6.45 19.22 13.15
C LYS A 687 5.46 18.28 13.86
N LEU A 688 4.18 18.47 13.60
CA LEU A 688 3.09 17.60 14.06
C LEU A 688 2.87 16.43 13.08
N SER A 689 3.17 15.21 13.50
CA SER A 689 2.83 13.96 12.80
C SER A 689 1.65 13.29 13.50
N VAL A 690 0.74 12.67 12.76
CA VAL A 690 -0.43 11.98 13.32
C VAL A 690 -0.54 10.58 12.74
N ILE A 691 -0.73 9.57 13.59
CA ILE A 691 -0.56 8.14 13.26
C ILE A 691 -1.73 7.33 13.84
N ALA A 692 -2.64 6.84 12.99
CA ALA A 692 -3.82 6.10 13.44
C ALA A 692 -3.49 4.70 14.04
N ARG A 693 -4.18 4.31 15.12
CA ARG A 693 -3.91 3.06 15.88
C ARG A 693 -4.18 1.78 15.07
N GLU A 694 -5.19 1.74 14.19
CA GLU A 694 -5.51 0.54 13.39
C GLU A 694 -4.39 0.11 12.41
N LYS A 695 -3.41 0.98 12.12
CA LYS A 695 -2.19 0.62 11.36
C LYS A 695 -1.15 -0.14 12.22
N SER A 696 -1.43 -0.40 13.50
CA SER A 696 -0.52 -0.98 14.49
C SER A 696 -0.44 -2.53 14.52
N LYS A 697 -0.19 -3.14 13.36
CA LYS A 697 0.77 -4.27 13.34
C LYS A 697 2.20 -3.72 13.21
N TYR A 698 2.35 -2.61 12.46
CA TYR A 698 3.64 -1.93 12.27
C TYR A 698 4.08 -1.07 13.44
N PHE A 699 3.22 -0.59 14.34
CA PHE A 699 3.72 0.17 15.49
C PHE A 699 4.48 -0.70 16.51
N ARG A 700 4.20 -2.02 16.53
CA ARG A 700 5.07 -3.02 17.20
C ARG A 700 6.39 -3.28 16.47
N ASN A 701 6.60 -2.73 15.28
CA ASN A 701 7.85 -2.79 14.52
C ASN A 701 8.53 -1.40 14.40
N TYR A 702 7.78 -0.30 14.50
CA TYR A 702 8.29 1.08 14.42
C TYR A 702 9.17 1.48 15.61
N LEU A 703 9.00 0.81 16.75
CA LEU A 703 9.90 0.91 17.91
C LEU A 703 10.97 -0.20 17.91
N ALA A 704 11.15 -0.92 16.79
CA ALA A 704 12.06 -2.07 16.64
C ALA A 704 13.04 -1.91 15.48
N HIS A 705 13.19 -0.70 14.94
CA HIS A 705 13.98 -0.37 13.76
C HIS A 705 14.69 0.97 13.97
#